data_AF-A0A060SST3-F1
#
_entry.id   AF-A0A060SST3-F1
#
_cell.length_a   1.000
_cell.length_b   1.000
_cell.length_c   1.000
_cell.angle_alpha   90.00
_cell.angle_beta   90.00
_cell.angle_gamma   90.00
#
_symmetry.space_group_name_H-M   'P 1'
#
loop_
_entity.id
_entity.type
_entity.pdbx_description
1 polymer ?
#
loop_
_entity_poly.entity_id
_entity_poly.type
_entity_poly.pdbx_seq_one_letter_code
_entity_poly.pdbx_strand_id
1 'polypeptide(L)'
;MSAPNIDSCVALALTLKPKQAPYYSSRAGQAAKKNRGRGSDQSSVSEKPQKQKLIRIVAKLHPGDLLRLARASRHFRSMLMTRRSRHLWVASFENVSPGLPKCPYFIPEPRYAAVLFDQYCFACGVERSTQTDYGHFVRLCAPCYKHNFPNWRMIGTSLSPGCYPPELPAVLIAVADHGLRGTLHGADSSRNSENSVYYQPELEAVTREWNALRDTNRCHKYLEERRAYAAQMQQNAYAVSKWVCDNYVQKRSAEDAAREDRKSASVTLRHRILEKLARLGYGPADYPDNDAWKKILDRPTRLTDRIWKMIRPKLEVLIEQKRDDDRRAAFEARLKDRRDEFKPLYDAFVEHVLTGDDHDFAPSWHDACLLPCIVELTTRSDASQVVTEARVVAILDRLIAEVNEYTCRAKRDLLEMVHREEHERQRRAVPPMPPCTMQVIDAELAKGSSLFICHRCPLKTALSARDICKHWRIEHSDLQWNDAWPIDELFDRRRKRSEWPKLLPWVCAMQAGAHHAKKALEVLGLPEDSSHAMLDQLVKEGRLICRCGSPKLRPSSECSWAVLIHHVAEEISWYAQMSDILPRFHGAKSPILNDHSLSGATPCLRLLAKGEQATFPDYSVPEDVRAEVSDLLDTHTAPPTCASCYYTVRDGSRFNHWLLQHEKDVDVLAHHLRTSTLSSVNSDVEEHRRPAKRTRMQDDAHREEETPQAVKKAPRKRKADVPEHQPEDFTARAANAWKIGPHVSAAGGVENAIINAAAVGANAFAIFLKSQRKWDSSALQDKSIQKFKERMKAFGYSPAHILPHGSYLVNLGNPDQEKRDKSYECFLDDLKRCEQLGLQLYNFQWVFHHSIGMCNVSLTISSPGSTVGAGTLEKSLSLIADCINRAHKKTDNVIIVLENMASSLCDLVSSAIDDGCQAGSGNVIGSRFSELGEIIRQVEDKTRVGVCLDTCHMYAAGYDITTRKGWQITMEEFDREVGMSYLRGMHLNDSKAPLSSKKDRHENIGLGHLGLRTFVHILADPRTRDIPLILETPAYDVQVGSSAAARERLATEGMGVWRTEVAVLNGLSGRGEKAGSIDVSEEELEERRKEIEEAVRKASKLRDAKGKKADGRGASEQKSKRKRTEDEEDGDEDGGSCCESQH
;
A
#
# COMPACT_ATOMS: atom_id res chain seq x y z
N MET A 1 -46.23 -45.25 -16.45
CA MET A 1 -46.19 -44.94 -15.01
C MET A 1 -46.94 -43.65 -14.77
N SER A 2 -48.11 -43.73 -14.13
CA SER A 2 -48.95 -42.60 -13.76
C SER A 2 -48.18 -41.70 -12.79
N ALA A 3 -48.00 -40.43 -13.14
CA ALA A 3 -47.30 -39.47 -12.30
C ALA A 3 -48.09 -39.26 -10.98
N PRO A 4 -47.41 -39.20 -9.82
CA PRO A 4 -48.10 -38.96 -8.56
C PRO A 4 -48.81 -37.61 -8.62
N ASN A 5 -50.10 -37.63 -8.30
CA ASN A 5 -50.97 -36.47 -8.28
C ASN A 5 -50.63 -35.63 -7.04
N ILE A 6 -49.52 -34.92 -7.14
CA ILE A 6 -49.05 -34.00 -6.13
C ILE A 6 -49.91 -32.73 -6.26
N ASP A 7 -50.90 -32.65 -5.39
CA ASP A 7 -51.75 -31.48 -5.18
C ASP A 7 -50.88 -30.22 -5.04
N SER A 8 -51.44 -29.07 -5.40
CA SER A 8 -50.78 -27.75 -5.52
C SER A 8 -50.03 -27.21 -4.28
N CYS A 9 -49.87 -28.03 -3.24
CA CYS A 9 -49.21 -27.77 -1.97
C CYS A 9 -47.73 -28.23 -1.91
N VAL A 10 -47.16 -28.90 -2.92
CA VAL A 10 -45.71 -29.21 -2.96
C VAL A 10 -44.89 -28.14 -3.70
N ALA A 11 -45.56 -27.08 -4.17
CA ALA A 11 -44.90 -25.86 -4.64
C ALA A 11 -44.42 -24.94 -3.50
N LEU A 12 -44.49 -25.37 -2.23
CA LEU A 12 -44.56 -24.47 -1.08
C LEU A 12 -43.29 -24.32 -0.22
N ALA A 13 -42.15 -24.83 -0.70
CA ALA A 13 -40.86 -24.65 -0.04
C ALA A 13 -39.93 -23.62 -0.70
N LEU A 14 -40.03 -23.39 -2.02
CA LEU A 14 -39.19 -22.39 -2.72
C LEU A 14 -39.83 -20.99 -2.76
N THR A 15 -40.85 -20.77 -1.91
CA THR A 15 -41.58 -19.52 -1.68
C THR A 15 -41.23 -18.81 -0.38
N LEU A 16 -40.10 -19.13 0.28
CA LEU A 16 -39.44 -18.11 1.08
C LEU A 16 -38.95 -17.04 0.10
N LYS A 17 -39.77 -16.00 -0.09
CA LYS A 17 -39.48 -14.84 -0.94
C LYS A 17 -38.04 -14.38 -0.65
N PRO A 18 -37.05 -14.60 -1.55
CA PRO A 18 -35.96 -13.65 -1.61
C PRO A 18 -36.64 -12.30 -1.90
N LYS A 19 -36.19 -11.21 -1.26
CA LYS A 19 -36.76 -9.87 -1.48
C LYS A 19 -37.04 -9.73 -2.97
N GLN A 20 -38.32 -9.55 -3.32
CA GLN A 20 -38.79 -9.59 -4.70
C GLN A 20 -37.84 -8.76 -5.57
N ALA A 21 -37.07 -9.41 -6.43
CA ALA A 21 -36.46 -8.72 -7.54
C ALA A 21 -37.62 -8.06 -8.30
N PRO A 22 -37.59 -6.75 -8.57
CA PRO A 22 -38.76 -5.97 -9.04
C PRO A 22 -39.34 -6.43 -10.39
N TYR A 23 -38.76 -7.46 -11.03
CA TYR A 23 -39.04 -7.87 -12.39
C TYR A 23 -39.87 -9.16 -12.54
N TYR A 24 -40.14 -9.90 -11.46
CA TYR A 24 -40.91 -11.15 -11.52
C TYR A 24 -42.02 -11.17 -10.46
N SER A 25 -43.09 -10.40 -10.70
CA SER A 25 -44.36 -10.56 -9.96
C SER A 25 -45.49 -10.92 -10.93
N SER A 26 -46.25 -11.95 -10.58
CA SER A 26 -47.49 -12.36 -11.23
C SER A 26 -48.63 -11.44 -10.80
N ARG A 27 -48.72 -10.23 -11.37
CA ARG A 27 -49.92 -9.37 -11.26
C ARG A 27 -51.04 -9.74 -12.26
N ALA A 28 -51.13 -11.00 -12.66
CA ALA A 28 -52.16 -11.48 -13.59
C ALA A 28 -53.50 -11.83 -12.90
N GLY A 29 -53.57 -11.86 -11.56
CA GLY A 29 -54.74 -12.36 -10.83
C GLY A 29 -55.84 -11.35 -10.47
N GLN A 30 -55.61 -10.03 -10.58
CA GLN A 30 -56.56 -9.02 -10.08
C GLN A 30 -57.21 -8.13 -11.16
N ALA A 31 -56.91 -8.33 -12.44
CA ALA A 31 -57.44 -7.49 -13.52
C ALA A 31 -58.70 -8.07 -14.23
N ALA A 32 -59.35 -9.10 -13.66
CA ALA A 32 -60.51 -9.74 -14.30
C ALA A 32 -61.88 -9.10 -13.99
N LYS A 33 -61.96 -8.03 -13.18
CA LYS A 33 -63.24 -7.36 -12.90
C LYS A 33 -63.05 -5.85 -12.77
N LYS A 34 -63.02 -5.13 -13.90
CA LYS A 34 -63.77 -3.88 -14.08
C LYS A 34 -63.65 -3.37 -15.51
N ASN A 35 -64.81 -2.98 -16.03
CA ASN A 35 -65.09 -2.19 -17.24
C ASN A 35 -65.19 -2.93 -18.57
N ARG A 36 -66.37 -3.52 -18.77
CA ARG A 36 -67.11 -3.39 -20.04
C ARG A 36 -67.68 -1.96 -20.12
N GLY A 37 -67.39 -1.27 -21.22
CA GLY A 37 -68.03 -0.03 -21.65
C GLY A 37 -67.62 0.24 -23.10
N ARG A 38 -68.58 0.14 -24.02
CA ARG A 38 -68.43 0.17 -25.48
C ARG A 38 -68.02 1.54 -26.02
N GLY A 39 -67.28 1.52 -27.13
CA GLY A 39 -67.11 2.64 -28.07
C GLY A 39 -66.32 2.14 -29.29
N SER A 40 -67.02 1.90 -30.38
CA SER A 40 -66.52 1.47 -31.69
C SER A 40 -65.71 2.58 -32.38
N ASP A 41 -64.56 2.25 -32.98
CA ASP A 41 -64.34 2.58 -34.39
C ASP A 41 -63.23 1.74 -35.03
N GLN A 42 -63.36 1.53 -36.33
CA GLN A 42 -62.61 0.60 -37.17
C GLN A 42 -61.19 1.10 -37.51
N SER A 43 -60.20 0.23 -37.38
CA SER A 43 -59.18 0.03 -38.43
C SER A 43 -58.52 -1.34 -38.25
N SER A 44 -59.13 -2.34 -38.87
CA SER A 44 -58.55 -3.67 -39.05
C SER A 44 -57.47 -3.64 -40.13
N VAL A 45 -56.19 -3.61 -39.76
CA VAL A 45 -55.08 -3.99 -40.67
C VAL A 45 -54.00 -4.80 -39.90
N SER A 46 -54.02 -6.12 -40.11
CA SER A 46 -52.90 -7.09 -40.05
C SER A 46 -52.03 -7.30 -38.77
N GLU A 47 -52.57 -7.44 -37.56
CA GLU A 47 -51.71 -7.85 -36.41
C GLU A 47 -51.32 -9.35 -36.37
N LYS A 48 -52.07 -10.25 -37.03
CA LYS A 48 -51.78 -11.70 -37.00
C LYS A 48 -50.47 -12.11 -37.70
N PRO A 49 -50.13 -11.61 -38.91
CA PRO A 49 -48.90 -12.02 -39.61
C PRO A 49 -47.61 -11.52 -38.93
N GLN A 50 -47.63 -10.30 -38.35
CA GLN A 50 -46.48 -9.73 -37.67
C GLN A 50 -46.16 -10.46 -36.36
N LYS A 51 -47.18 -10.89 -35.63
CA LYS A 51 -47.03 -11.72 -34.42
C LYS A 51 -46.44 -13.09 -34.72
N GLN A 52 -46.83 -13.72 -35.84
CA GLN A 52 -46.26 -15.01 -36.29
C GLN A 52 -44.83 -14.88 -36.81
N LYS A 53 -44.48 -13.79 -37.51
CA LYS A 53 -43.08 -13.50 -37.89
C LYS A 53 -42.20 -13.30 -36.66
N LEU A 54 -42.69 -12.56 -35.65
CA LEU A 54 -41.97 -12.34 -34.40
C LEU A 54 -41.72 -13.65 -33.63
N ILE A 55 -42.71 -14.54 -33.55
CA ILE A 55 -42.58 -15.87 -32.92
C ILE A 55 -41.49 -16.70 -33.61
N ARG A 56 -41.41 -16.69 -34.94
CA ARG A 56 -40.37 -17.41 -35.71
C ARG A 56 -38.97 -16.86 -35.47
N ILE A 57 -38.82 -15.55 -35.33
CA ILE A 57 -37.52 -14.92 -35.03
C ILE A 57 -37.08 -15.27 -33.61
N VAL A 58 -37.98 -15.12 -32.64
CA VAL A 58 -37.73 -15.41 -31.23
C VAL A 58 -37.31 -16.86 -31.01
N ALA A 59 -37.91 -17.81 -31.73
CA ALA A 59 -37.56 -19.24 -31.65
C ALA A 59 -36.13 -19.56 -32.11
N LYS A 60 -35.49 -18.69 -32.91
CA LYS A 60 -34.11 -18.87 -33.40
C LYS A 60 -33.04 -18.21 -32.51
N LEU A 61 -33.45 -17.49 -31.48
CA LEU A 61 -32.51 -16.77 -30.61
C LEU A 61 -31.90 -17.72 -29.57
N HIS A 62 -30.71 -17.37 -29.09
CA HIS A 62 -30.09 -18.03 -27.95
C HIS A 62 -30.93 -17.76 -26.67
N PRO A 63 -31.04 -18.70 -25.72
CA PRO A 63 -31.84 -18.51 -24.51
C PRO A 63 -31.43 -17.28 -23.68
N GLY A 64 -30.12 -16.97 -23.67
CA GLY A 64 -29.59 -15.75 -23.05
C GLY A 64 -30.12 -14.46 -23.69
N ASP A 65 -30.35 -14.45 -25.00
CA ASP A 65 -30.90 -13.29 -25.71
C ASP A 65 -32.40 -13.14 -25.47
N LEU A 66 -33.13 -14.25 -25.30
CA LEU A 66 -34.54 -14.19 -24.87
C LEU A 66 -34.70 -13.58 -23.48
N LEU A 67 -33.78 -13.86 -22.54
CA LEU A 67 -33.75 -13.22 -21.22
C LEU A 67 -33.48 -11.71 -21.33
N ARG A 68 -32.54 -11.30 -22.18
CA ARG A 68 -32.24 -9.87 -22.44
C ARG A 68 -33.43 -9.16 -23.08
N LEU A 69 -34.09 -9.80 -24.05
CA LEU A 69 -35.25 -9.26 -24.74
C LEU A 69 -36.45 -9.09 -23.79
N ALA A 70 -36.70 -10.07 -22.93
CA ALA A 70 -37.71 -9.99 -21.87
C ALA A 70 -37.42 -8.87 -20.87
N ARG A 71 -36.15 -8.48 -20.68
CA ARG A 71 -35.77 -7.36 -19.81
C ARG A 71 -35.95 -6.00 -20.49
N ALA A 72 -35.59 -5.91 -21.76
CA ALA A 72 -35.59 -4.68 -22.54
C ALA A 72 -36.99 -4.06 -22.72
N SER A 73 -38.06 -4.86 -22.71
CA SER A 73 -39.43 -4.36 -22.94
C SER A 73 -40.49 -5.00 -22.07
N ARG A 74 -41.48 -4.20 -21.64
CA ARG A 74 -42.69 -4.69 -20.97
C ARG A 74 -43.51 -5.62 -21.88
N HIS A 75 -43.57 -5.32 -23.18
CA HIS A 75 -44.25 -6.15 -24.16
C HIS A 75 -43.63 -7.56 -24.24
N PHE A 76 -42.31 -7.63 -24.49
CA PHE A 76 -41.59 -8.91 -24.55
C PHE A 76 -41.62 -9.68 -23.23
N ARG A 77 -41.56 -8.99 -22.08
CA ARG A 77 -41.74 -9.62 -20.77
C ARG A 77 -43.11 -10.30 -20.64
N SER A 78 -44.18 -9.59 -21.00
CA SER A 78 -45.56 -10.10 -20.91
C SER A 78 -45.85 -11.25 -21.89
N MET A 79 -45.05 -11.36 -22.95
CA MET A 79 -45.13 -12.46 -23.90
C MET A 79 -44.29 -13.66 -23.41
N LEU A 80 -42.98 -13.47 -23.25
CA LEU A 80 -42.00 -14.54 -23.05
C LEU A 80 -42.05 -15.20 -21.66
N MET A 81 -42.52 -14.48 -20.63
CA MET A 81 -42.53 -14.98 -19.25
C MET A 81 -43.86 -15.65 -18.86
N THR A 82 -44.61 -16.18 -19.83
CA THR A 82 -45.88 -16.89 -19.60
C THR A 82 -45.78 -18.37 -19.97
N ARG A 83 -46.58 -19.22 -19.31
CA ARG A 83 -46.67 -20.66 -19.64
C ARG A 83 -47.03 -20.93 -21.11
N ARG A 84 -47.78 -20.02 -21.76
CA ARG A 84 -48.16 -20.14 -23.18
C ARG A 84 -46.95 -20.04 -24.12
N SER A 85 -45.85 -19.44 -23.68
CA SER A 85 -44.61 -19.28 -24.46
C SER A 85 -43.57 -20.39 -24.24
N ARG A 86 -43.94 -21.49 -23.56
CA ARG A 86 -43.08 -22.66 -23.35
C ARG A 86 -42.39 -23.15 -24.62
N HIS A 87 -43.15 -23.29 -25.71
CA HIS A 87 -42.63 -23.75 -27.01
C HIS A 87 -41.51 -22.87 -27.57
N LEU A 88 -41.50 -21.57 -27.27
CA LEU A 88 -40.44 -20.64 -27.71
C LEU A 88 -39.12 -20.88 -26.96
N TRP A 89 -39.21 -21.17 -25.66
CA TRP A 89 -38.03 -21.47 -24.85
C TRP A 89 -37.44 -22.83 -25.19
N VAL A 90 -38.30 -23.83 -25.42
CA VAL A 90 -37.85 -25.17 -25.88
C VAL A 90 -37.11 -25.05 -27.21
N ALA A 91 -37.67 -24.33 -28.19
CA ALA A 91 -36.98 -24.08 -29.47
C ALA A 91 -35.66 -23.31 -29.28
N SER A 92 -35.61 -22.35 -28.35
CA SER A 92 -34.36 -21.62 -28.07
C SER A 92 -33.25 -22.50 -27.48
N PHE A 93 -33.60 -23.54 -26.72
CA PHE A 93 -32.63 -24.46 -26.14
C PHE A 93 -31.97 -25.37 -27.18
N GLU A 94 -32.66 -25.65 -28.29
CA GLU A 94 -32.10 -26.41 -29.42
C GLU A 94 -31.00 -25.64 -30.17
N ASN A 95 -30.93 -24.31 -29.99
CA ASN A 95 -29.90 -23.46 -30.60
C ASN A 95 -28.57 -23.45 -29.82
N VAL A 96 -28.46 -24.19 -28.70
CA VAL A 96 -27.24 -24.26 -27.88
C VAL A 96 -26.42 -25.48 -28.25
N SER A 97 -25.13 -25.29 -28.55
CA SER A 97 -24.20 -26.38 -28.87
C SER A 97 -23.07 -26.48 -27.83
N PRO A 98 -22.77 -27.68 -27.30
CA PRO A 98 -23.55 -28.92 -27.43
C PRO A 98 -24.91 -28.81 -26.73
N GLY A 99 -25.87 -29.63 -27.16
CA GLY A 99 -27.27 -29.57 -26.70
C GLY A 99 -27.43 -29.55 -25.18
N LEU A 100 -28.36 -28.74 -24.69
CA LEU A 100 -28.63 -28.60 -23.27
C LEU A 100 -29.27 -29.85 -22.65
N PRO A 101 -28.97 -30.18 -21.38
CA PRO A 101 -29.74 -31.15 -20.62
C PRO A 101 -31.22 -30.73 -20.54
N LYS A 102 -32.13 -31.72 -20.57
CA LYS A 102 -33.57 -31.48 -20.59
C LYS A 102 -34.00 -30.66 -19.36
N CYS A 103 -34.76 -29.59 -19.59
CA CYS A 103 -35.35 -28.80 -18.51
C CYS A 103 -36.27 -29.70 -17.65
N PRO A 104 -36.11 -29.72 -16.33
CA PRO A 104 -36.98 -30.51 -15.47
C PRO A 104 -38.44 -30.03 -15.48
N TYR A 105 -39.39 -30.95 -15.35
CA TYR A 105 -40.82 -30.66 -15.55
C TYR A 105 -41.43 -29.71 -14.51
N PHE A 106 -40.83 -29.61 -13.31
CA PHE A 106 -41.29 -28.78 -12.20
C PHE A 106 -40.65 -27.38 -12.19
N ILE A 107 -39.73 -27.07 -13.13
CA ILE A 107 -39.13 -25.73 -13.28
C ILE A 107 -39.54 -25.09 -14.61
N PRO A 108 -39.98 -23.82 -14.61
CA PRO A 108 -40.23 -23.10 -15.85
C PRO A 108 -38.96 -22.91 -16.69
N GLU A 109 -39.05 -23.11 -17.99
CA GLU A 109 -37.94 -22.95 -18.93
C GLU A 109 -37.22 -21.57 -18.83
N PRO A 110 -37.91 -20.43 -18.66
CA PRO A 110 -37.23 -19.14 -18.45
C PRO A 110 -36.34 -19.12 -17.21
N ARG A 111 -36.73 -19.84 -16.14
CA ARG A 111 -35.96 -19.93 -14.90
C ARG A 111 -34.75 -20.82 -15.10
N TYR A 112 -34.91 -21.94 -15.80
CA TYR A 112 -33.79 -22.81 -16.18
C TYR A 112 -32.76 -22.07 -17.05
N ALA A 113 -33.22 -21.31 -18.05
CA ALA A 113 -32.37 -20.44 -18.85
C ALA A 113 -31.64 -19.39 -18.00
N ALA A 114 -32.32 -18.78 -17.02
CA ALA A 114 -31.73 -17.76 -16.16
C ALA A 114 -30.62 -18.32 -15.25
N VAL A 115 -30.77 -19.55 -14.78
CA VAL A 115 -29.72 -20.22 -13.99
C VAL A 115 -28.50 -20.49 -14.85
N LEU A 116 -28.66 -20.88 -16.11
CA LEU A 116 -27.56 -21.26 -17.00
C LEU A 116 -26.82 -20.07 -17.63
N PHE A 117 -27.55 -19.05 -18.09
CA PHE A 117 -27.01 -18.03 -18.99
C PHE A 117 -27.00 -16.61 -18.42
N ASP A 118 -27.61 -16.41 -17.26
CA ASP A 118 -27.72 -15.09 -16.64
C ASP A 118 -26.61 -14.84 -15.61
N GLN A 119 -26.42 -13.58 -15.22
CA GLN A 119 -25.35 -13.20 -14.30
C GLN A 119 -25.86 -12.48 -13.04
N TYR A 120 -27.14 -12.62 -12.73
CA TYR A 120 -27.74 -11.94 -11.57
C TYR A 120 -27.91 -12.89 -10.40
N CYS A 121 -27.70 -12.36 -9.20
CA CYS A 121 -28.03 -13.06 -7.97
C CYS A 121 -29.55 -13.14 -7.79
N PHE A 122 -30.09 -14.33 -7.58
CA PHE A 122 -31.52 -14.57 -7.39
C PHE A 122 -32.03 -14.10 -6.03
N ALA A 123 -31.14 -13.92 -5.05
CA ALA A 123 -31.48 -13.43 -3.72
C ALA A 123 -31.47 -11.90 -3.61
N CYS A 124 -30.43 -11.22 -4.13
CA CYS A 124 -30.24 -9.78 -3.95
C CYS A 124 -30.25 -8.97 -5.24
N GLY A 125 -30.26 -9.61 -6.41
CA GLY A 125 -30.31 -8.95 -7.72
C GLY A 125 -29.00 -8.32 -8.20
N VAL A 126 -27.87 -8.52 -7.49
CA VAL A 126 -26.56 -8.00 -7.93
C VAL A 126 -26.08 -8.67 -9.22
N GLU A 127 -25.45 -7.90 -10.08
CA GLU A 127 -24.80 -8.39 -11.31
C GLU A 127 -23.49 -9.13 -11.02
N ARG A 128 -22.99 -9.90 -12.00
CA ARG A 128 -21.75 -10.70 -11.94
C ARG A 128 -21.74 -11.81 -10.89
N SER A 129 -22.89 -12.44 -10.67
CA SER A 129 -23.04 -13.58 -9.77
C SER A 129 -22.54 -14.88 -10.42
N THR A 130 -21.54 -15.52 -9.83
CA THR A 130 -20.92 -16.75 -10.38
C THR A 130 -21.32 -18.03 -9.66
N GLN A 131 -21.65 -17.98 -8.36
CA GLN A 131 -22.00 -19.18 -7.60
C GLN A 131 -23.37 -19.70 -8.02
N THR A 132 -23.40 -20.91 -8.57
CA THR A 132 -24.61 -21.51 -9.13
C THR A 132 -24.78 -22.90 -8.56
N ASP A 133 -25.95 -23.15 -7.99
CA ASP A 133 -26.39 -24.47 -7.57
C ASP A 133 -27.44 -24.97 -8.57
N TYR A 134 -27.11 -26.06 -9.27
CA TYR A 134 -27.97 -26.68 -10.27
C TYR A 134 -29.00 -27.65 -9.70
N GLY A 135 -28.90 -28.05 -8.43
CA GLY A 135 -29.92 -28.83 -7.72
C GLY A 135 -31.07 -27.96 -7.23
N HIS A 136 -30.76 -26.78 -6.71
CA HIS A 136 -31.76 -25.80 -6.25
C HIS A 136 -32.13 -24.77 -7.32
N PHE A 137 -31.43 -24.75 -8.44
CA PHE A 137 -31.62 -23.82 -9.56
C PHE A 137 -31.61 -22.37 -9.10
N VAL A 138 -30.54 -22.04 -8.36
CA VAL A 138 -30.28 -20.70 -7.83
C VAL A 138 -28.87 -20.26 -8.24
N ARG A 139 -28.78 -18.99 -8.61
CA ARG A 139 -27.51 -18.30 -8.81
C ARG A 139 -27.39 -17.23 -7.74
N LEU A 140 -26.36 -17.29 -6.90
CA LEU A 140 -26.18 -16.43 -5.73
C LEU A 140 -24.81 -15.72 -5.78
N CYS A 141 -24.74 -14.50 -5.27
CA CYS A 141 -23.45 -13.87 -5.04
C CYS A 141 -22.78 -14.51 -3.82
N ALA A 142 -21.46 -14.39 -3.68
CA ALA A 142 -20.72 -15.04 -2.59
C ALA A 142 -21.32 -14.79 -1.18
N PRO A 143 -21.74 -13.56 -0.81
CA PRO A 143 -22.43 -13.33 0.46
C PRO A 143 -23.75 -14.08 0.61
N CYS A 144 -24.59 -14.08 -0.45
CA CYS A 144 -25.86 -14.79 -0.43
C CYS A 144 -25.67 -16.30 -0.42
N TYR A 145 -24.65 -16.82 -1.09
CA TYR A 145 -24.31 -18.24 -1.07
C TYR A 145 -23.93 -18.68 0.36
N LYS A 146 -23.01 -17.98 1.02
CA LYS A 146 -22.62 -18.25 2.42
C LYS A 146 -23.80 -18.18 3.40
N HIS A 147 -24.73 -17.26 3.16
CA HIS A 147 -25.93 -17.12 3.99
C HIS A 147 -26.94 -18.26 3.80
N ASN A 148 -27.12 -18.75 2.56
CA ASN A 148 -28.13 -19.78 2.26
C ASN A 148 -27.61 -21.22 2.33
N PHE A 149 -26.29 -21.40 2.42
CA PHE A 149 -25.62 -22.70 2.55
C PHE A 149 -24.67 -22.72 3.77
N PRO A 150 -25.18 -22.58 5.02
CA PRO A 150 -24.35 -22.63 6.22
C PRO A 150 -23.84 -24.05 6.52
N ASN A 151 -22.78 -24.15 7.33
CA ASN A 151 -22.18 -25.43 7.74
C ASN A 151 -23.16 -26.23 8.63
N TRP A 152 -23.34 -27.53 8.35
CA TRP A 152 -24.23 -28.43 9.10
C TRP A 152 -24.05 -28.37 10.63
N ARG A 153 -22.80 -28.29 11.13
CA ARG A 153 -22.51 -28.18 12.57
C ARG A 153 -23.15 -26.95 13.25
N MET A 154 -23.45 -25.91 12.48
CA MET A 154 -24.15 -24.71 12.95
C MET A 154 -25.68 -24.83 12.88
N ILE A 155 -26.21 -25.74 12.06
CA ILE A 155 -27.65 -25.94 11.89
C ILE A 155 -28.16 -26.96 12.92
N GLY A 156 -27.44 -28.06 13.12
CA GLY A 156 -27.81 -29.12 14.06
C GLY A 156 -27.91 -28.69 15.53
N THR A 157 -27.24 -27.59 15.91
CA THR A 157 -27.35 -26.99 17.26
C THR A 157 -28.60 -26.13 17.45
N SER A 158 -29.27 -25.72 16.36
CA SER A 158 -30.48 -24.89 16.38
C SER A 158 -31.79 -25.69 16.24
N LEU A 159 -31.71 -26.98 15.90
CA LEU A 159 -32.84 -27.89 15.77
C LEU A 159 -32.85 -28.86 16.95
N SER A 160 -33.87 -28.81 17.80
CA SER A 160 -33.99 -29.74 18.93
C SER A 160 -34.09 -31.21 18.45
N PRO A 161 -33.42 -32.17 19.11
CA PRO A 161 -33.56 -33.59 18.80
C PRO A 161 -35.03 -34.00 18.90
N GLY A 162 -35.63 -34.43 17.78
CA GLY A 162 -37.05 -34.83 17.69
C GLY A 162 -37.95 -33.95 16.81
N CYS A 163 -37.47 -32.82 16.27
CA CYS A 163 -38.25 -31.90 15.44
C CYS A 163 -38.09 -32.07 13.91
N TYR A 164 -37.50 -33.18 13.45
CA TYR A 164 -37.23 -33.47 12.03
C TYR A 164 -37.23 -35.00 11.78
N PRO A 165 -37.45 -35.46 10.54
CA PRO A 165 -37.49 -36.89 10.23
C PRO A 165 -36.13 -37.56 10.50
N PRO A 166 -36.08 -38.80 11.03
CA PRO A 166 -34.83 -39.53 11.23
C PRO A 166 -33.99 -39.67 9.95
N GLU A 167 -34.64 -39.69 8.79
CA GLU A 167 -34.02 -39.84 7.48
C GLU A 167 -33.83 -38.51 6.73
N LEU A 168 -33.72 -37.40 7.48
CA LEU A 168 -33.59 -36.03 6.97
C LEU A 168 -32.54 -35.87 5.84
N PRO A 169 -31.31 -36.45 5.92
CA PRO A 169 -30.34 -36.35 4.83
C PRO A 169 -30.84 -36.92 3.49
N ALA A 170 -31.62 -38.00 3.51
CA ALA A 170 -32.09 -38.70 2.31
C ALA A 170 -33.26 -37.98 1.60
N VAL A 171 -33.92 -37.05 2.28
CA VAL A 171 -35.09 -36.28 1.76
C VAL A 171 -34.74 -34.85 1.35
N LEU A 172 -33.47 -34.45 1.46
CA LEU A 172 -32.96 -33.14 1.04
C LEU A 172 -32.11 -33.25 -0.23
N ILE A 173 -32.00 -32.15 -0.97
CA ILE A 173 -31.08 -32.04 -2.09
C ILE A 173 -29.74 -31.58 -1.52
N ALA A 174 -28.72 -32.44 -1.55
CA ALA A 174 -27.36 -32.01 -1.27
C ALA A 174 -26.80 -31.17 -2.42
N VAL A 175 -26.01 -30.14 -2.10
CA VAL A 175 -25.23 -29.39 -3.08
C VAL A 175 -24.23 -30.34 -3.73
N ALA A 176 -24.23 -30.40 -5.06
CA ALA A 176 -23.22 -31.15 -5.79
C ALA A 176 -21.84 -30.50 -5.54
N ASP A 177 -20.96 -31.17 -4.81
CA ASP A 177 -19.63 -30.66 -4.52
C ASP A 177 -18.78 -30.65 -5.80
N HIS A 178 -18.28 -29.47 -6.16
CA HIS A 178 -17.29 -29.31 -7.22
C HIS A 178 -15.90 -29.28 -6.56
N GLY A 179 -15.39 -30.46 -6.19
CA GLY A 179 -14.01 -30.58 -5.75
C GLY A 179 -13.02 -30.08 -6.82
N LEU A 180 -11.89 -29.51 -6.38
CA LEU A 180 -10.78 -28.96 -7.17
C LEU A 180 -10.11 -29.92 -8.19
N ARG A 181 -10.68 -31.11 -8.42
CA ARG A 181 -10.19 -32.14 -9.37
C ARG A 181 -11.30 -32.80 -10.21
N GLY A 182 -12.46 -32.18 -10.40
CA GLY A 182 -13.37 -32.55 -11.50
C GLY A 182 -14.06 -33.91 -11.43
N THR A 183 -13.93 -34.70 -10.35
CA THR A 183 -14.70 -35.93 -10.15
C THR A 183 -16.07 -35.59 -9.58
N LEU A 184 -17.10 -35.58 -10.44
CA LEU A 184 -18.50 -35.53 -10.01
C LEU A 184 -18.87 -36.86 -9.31
N HIS A 185 -19.14 -36.82 -8.00
CA HIS A 185 -19.72 -37.96 -7.29
C HIS A 185 -21.18 -38.19 -7.74
N GLY A 186 -21.57 -39.46 -7.89
CA GLY A 186 -22.82 -39.87 -8.54
C GLY A 186 -24.09 -39.31 -7.87
N ALA A 187 -25.14 -39.18 -8.68
CA ALA A 187 -26.44 -38.58 -8.36
C ALA A 187 -27.34 -39.44 -7.45
N ASP A 188 -26.81 -39.91 -6.33
CA ASP A 188 -27.50 -40.83 -5.43
C ASP A 188 -27.80 -40.16 -4.08
N SER A 189 -29.06 -39.76 -3.89
CA SER A 189 -29.51 -39.12 -2.65
C SER A 189 -29.43 -40.04 -1.43
N SER A 190 -29.29 -41.35 -1.62
CA SER A 190 -29.05 -42.30 -0.53
C SER A 190 -27.65 -42.16 0.09
N ARG A 191 -26.72 -41.49 -0.60
CA ARG A 191 -25.37 -41.17 -0.10
C ARG A 191 -25.30 -39.82 0.61
N ASN A 192 -26.42 -39.09 0.68
CA ASN A 192 -26.49 -37.87 1.45
C ASN A 192 -26.21 -38.18 2.92
N SER A 193 -25.26 -37.47 3.50
CA SER A 193 -24.90 -37.59 4.92
C SER A 193 -25.09 -36.26 5.64
N GLU A 194 -25.10 -36.31 6.96
CA GLU A 194 -25.04 -35.11 7.82
C GLU A 194 -23.86 -34.18 7.46
N ASN A 195 -22.79 -34.69 6.85
CA ASN A 195 -21.64 -33.86 6.45
C ASN A 195 -21.84 -33.15 5.10
N SER A 196 -22.97 -33.35 4.42
CA SER A 196 -23.27 -32.70 3.13
C SER A 196 -23.72 -31.25 3.33
N VAL A 197 -23.54 -30.42 2.30
CA VAL A 197 -24.04 -29.04 2.31
C VAL A 197 -25.47 -29.01 1.78
N TYR A 198 -26.37 -28.35 2.52
CA TYR A 198 -27.80 -28.26 2.18
C TYR A 198 -28.24 -26.81 2.05
N TYR A 199 -29.26 -26.57 1.22
CA TYR A 199 -29.87 -25.26 1.06
C TYR A 199 -30.80 -24.98 2.24
N GLN A 200 -30.45 -23.99 3.08
CA GLN A 200 -31.19 -23.68 4.30
C GLN A 200 -32.69 -23.43 4.07
N PRO A 201 -33.13 -22.70 3.03
CA PRO A 201 -34.57 -22.51 2.78
C PRO A 201 -35.33 -23.80 2.47
N GLU A 202 -34.68 -24.79 1.84
CA GLU A 202 -35.29 -26.09 1.60
C GLU A 202 -35.45 -26.86 2.92
N LEU A 203 -34.40 -26.89 3.73
CA LEU A 203 -34.41 -27.52 5.05
C LEU A 203 -35.56 -26.97 5.92
N GLU A 204 -35.64 -25.64 6.06
CA GLU A 204 -36.68 -24.97 6.86
C GLU A 204 -38.10 -25.27 6.37
N ALA A 205 -38.28 -25.50 5.07
CA ALA A 205 -39.58 -25.84 4.51
C ALA A 205 -39.94 -27.30 4.74
N VAL A 206 -39.01 -28.23 4.47
CA VAL A 206 -39.21 -29.67 4.69
C VAL A 206 -39.48 -29.94 6.18
N THR A 207 -38.78 -29.27 7.09
CA THR A 207 -39.03 -29.37 8.54
C THR A 207 -40.41 -28.86 8.92
N ARG A 208 -40.88 -27.74 8.34
CA ARG A 208 -42.23 -27.23 8.60
C ARG A 208 -43.32 -28.15 8.08
N GLU A 209 -43.15 -28.71 6.89
CA GLU A 209 -44.08 -29.67 6.29
C GLU A 209 -44.14 -30.96 7.10
N TRP A 210 -42.98 -31.48 7.54
CA TRP A 210 -42.89 -32.64 8.43
C TRP A 210 -43.63 -32.43 9.74
N ASN A 211 -43.37 -31.31 10.43
CA ASN A 211 -43.98 -31.02 11.73
C ASN A 211 -45.50 -30.77 11.64
N ALA A 212 -46.03 -30.49 10.45
CA ALA A 212 -47.47 -30.36 10.22
C ALA A 212 -48.19 -31.71 10.04
N LEU A 213 -47.45 -32.79 9.77
CA LEU A 213 -47.98 -34.14 9.63
C LEU A 213 -48.13 -34.80 11.00
N ARG A 214 -49.36 -35.19 11.37
CA ARG A 214 -49.68 -35.79 12.69
C ARG A 214 -49.94 -37.31 12.62
N ASP A 215 -49.94 -37.90 11.42
CA ASP A 215 -50.32 -39.30 11.16
C ASP A 215 -49.16 -40.07 10.51
N THR A 216 -48.81 -41.23 11.08
CA THR A 216 -47.67 -42.07 10.70
C THR A 216 -47.72 -42.53 9.24
N ASN A 217 -48.91 -42.85 8.71
CA ASN A 217 -49.06 -43.28 7.31
C ASN A 217 -48.82 -42.13 6.32
N ARG A 218 -49.22 -40.90 6.68
CA ARG A 218 -48.95 -39.71 5.87
C ARG A 218 -47.47 -39.30 5.91
N CYS A 219 -46.80 -39.49 7.05
CA CYS A 219 -45.37 -39.28 7.18
C CYS A 219 -44.58 -40.22 6.25
N HIS A 220 -44.92 -41.51 6.22
CA HIS A 220 -44.23 -42.48 5.35
C HIS A 220 -44.37 -42.14 3.86
N LYS A 221 -45.61 -41.85 3.41
CA LYS A 221 -45.88 -41.44 2.02
C LYS A 221 -45.13 -40.15 1.64
N TYR A 222 -45.09 -39.16 2.52
CA TYR A 222 -44.36 -37.91 2.30
C TYR A 222 -42.85 -38.16 2.13
N LEU A 223 -42.25 -39.03 2.95
CA LEU A 223 -40.82 -39.37 2.84
C LEU A 223 -40.49 -40.04 1.50
N GLU A 224 -41.32 -40.98 1.04
CA GLU A 224 -41.11 -41.65 -0.26
C GLU A 224 -41.18 -40.68 -1.44
N GLU A 225 -42.22 -39.84 -1.48
CA GLU A 225 -42.39 -38.82 -2.51
C GLU A 225 -41.22 -37.82 -2.51
N ARG A 226 -40.75 -37.45 -1.32
CA ARG A 226 -39.67 -36.49 -1.15
C ARG A 226 -38.30 -37.06 -1.50
N ARG A 227 -38.02 -38.33 -1.17
CA ARG A 227 -36.81 -39.05 -1.63
C ARG A 227 -36.77 -39.14 -3.15
N ALA A 228 -37.88 -39.52 -3.78
CA ALA A 228 -37.98 -39.59 -5.24
C ALA A 228 -37.71 -38.23 -5.90
N TYR A 229 -38.23 -37.15 -5.31
CA TYR A 229 -37.94 -35.78 -5.75
C TYR A 229 -36.46 -35.42 -5.59
N ALA A 230 -35.86 -35.61 -4.41
CA ALA A 230 -34.47 -35.27 -4.16
C ALA A 230 -33.50 -36.00 -5.12
N ALA A 231 -33.72 -37.30 -5.33
CA ALA A 231 -32.95 -38.11 -6.27
C ALA A 231 -33.04 -37.56 -7.71
N GLN A 232 -34.24 -37.19 -8.16
CA GLN A 232 -34.44 -36.62 -9.49
C GLN A 232 -33.74 -35.25 -9.65
N MET A 233 -33.73 -34.41 -8.59
CA MET A 233 -33.07 -33.11 -8.63
C MET A 233 -31.56 -33.26 -8.75
N GLN A 234 -30.98 -34.16 -7.96
CA GLN A 234 -29.54 -34.42 -7.99
C GLN A 234 -29.10 -35.02 -9.32
N GLN A 235 -29.91 -35.90 -9.92
CA GLN A 235 -29.62 -36.44 -11.26
C GLN A 235 -29.60 -35.35 -12.32
N ASN A 236 -30.54 -34.41 -12.27
CA ASN A 236 -30.51 -33.28 -13.20
C ASN A 236 -29.37 -32.31 -12.92
N ALA A 237 -29.08 -32.00 -11.66
CA ALA A 237 -27.96 -31.16 -11.25
C ALA A 237 -26.63 -31.72 -11.78
N TYR A 238 -26.43 -33.03 -11.63
CA TYR A 238 -25.27 -33.74 -12.16
C TYR A 238 -25.16 -33.59 -13.69
N ALA A 239 -26.25 -33.82 -14.43
CA ALA A 239 -26.25 -33.70 -15.88
C ALA A 239 -25.90 -32.28 -16.36
N VAL A 240 -26.40 -31.25 -15.66
CA VAL A 240 -26.07 -29.84 -15.93
C VAL A 240 -24.63 -29.52 -15.57
N SER A 241 -24.17 -29.91 -14.38
CA SER A 241 -22.79 -29.71 -13.94
C SER A 241 -21.78 -30.35 -14.89
N LYS A 242 -22.06 -31.57 -15.36
CA LYS A 242 -21.24 -32.27 -16.35
C LYS A 242 -21.18 -31.49 -17.67
N TRP A 243 -22.33 -31.09 -18.22
CA TRP A 243 -22.40 -30.31 -19.45
C TRP A 243 -21.64 -28.97 -19.35
N VAL A 244 -21.73 -28.26 -18.22
CA VAL A 244 -20.98 -27.01 -18.00
C VAL A 244 -19.46 -27.26 -17.96
N CYS A 245 -19.02 -28.34 -17.30
CA CYS A 245 -17.62 -28.72 -17.22
C CYS A 245 -17.05 -29.06 -18.61
N ASP A 246 -17.74 -29.93 -19.35
CA ASP A 246 -17.32 -30.37 -20.69
C ASP A 246 -17.19 -29.18 -21.66
N ASN A 247 -18.13 -28.23 -21.60
CA ASN A 247 -18.08 -27.01 -22.40
C ASN A 247 -16.93 -26.07 -22.06
N TYR A 248 -16.61 -25.96 -20.77
CA TYR A 248 -15.48 -25.17 -20.32
C TYR A 248 -14.16 -25.75 -20.84
N VAL A 249 -14.01 -27.08 -20.78
CA VAL A 249 -12.82 -27.80 -21.28
C VAL A 249 -12.67 -27.62 -22.79
N GLN A 250 -13.74 -27.80 -23.56
CA GLN A 250 -13.71 -27.62 -25.03
C GLN A 250 -13.33 -26.19 -25.42
N LYS A 251 -13.90 -25.18 -24.77
CA LYS A 251 -13.58 -23.77 -25.04
C LYS A 251 -12.11 -23.47 -24.74
N ARG A 252 -11.59 -23.98 -23.63
CA ARG A 252 -10.19 -23.78 -23.23
C ARG A 252 -9.22 -24.47 -24.18
N SER A 253 -9.52 -25.70 -24.61
CA SER A 253 -8.73 -26.42 -25.60
C SER A 253 -8.64 -25.68 -26.94
N ALA A 254 -9.74 -25.08 -27.41
CA ALA A 254 -9.73 -24.26 -28.62
C ALA A 254 -8.90 -22.96 -28.48
N GLU A 255 -8.95 -22.32 -27.30
CA GLU A 255 -8.14 -21.14 -27.00
C GLU A 255 -6.63 -21.46 -26.94
N ASP A 256 -6.28 -22.62 -26.35
CA ASP A 256 -4.90 -23.11 -26.27
C ASP A 256 -4.34 -23.50 -27.64
N ALA A 257 -5.12 -24.19 -28.48
CA ALA A 257 -4.74 -24.47 -29.87
C ALA A 257 -4.47 -23.19 -30.68
N ALA A 258 -5.37 -22.19 -30.58
CA ALA A 258 -5.18 -20.89 -31.23
C ALA A 258 -3.97 -20.12 -30.68
N ARG A 259 -3.54 -20.39 -29.44
CA ARG A 259 -2.33 -19.79 -28.86
C ARG A 259 -1.07 -20.43 -29.42
N GLU A 260 -1.07 -21.74 -29.64
CA GLU A 260 0.07 -22.46 -30.18
C GLU A 260 0.35 -22.08 -31.64
N ASP A 261 -0.70 -21.97 -32.46
CA ASP A 261 -0.58 -21.48 -33.85
C ASP A 261 0.06 -20.08 -33.94
N ARG A 262 -0.28 -19.18 -33.00
CA ARG A 262 0.31 -17.84 -32.93
C ARG A 262 1.80 -17.85 -32.56
N LYS A 263 2.25 -18.80 -31.73
CA LYS A 263 3.67 -18.93 -31.36
C LYS A 263 4.49 -19.44 -32.54
N SER A 264 4.02 -20.44 -33.26
CA SER A 264 4.73 -21.00 -34.43
C SER A 264 4.95 -19.94 -35.52
N ALA A 265 3.96 -19.07 -35.76
CA ALA A 265 4.08 -17.95 -36.69
C ALA A 265 5.11 -16.89 -36.24
N SER A 266 5.22 -16.67 -34.92
CA SER A 266 6.15 -15.72 -34.30
C SER A 266 7.62 -16.16 -34.43
N VAL A 267 7.91 -17.45 -34.23
CA VAL A 267 9.27 -18.00 -34.36
C VAL A 267 9.80 -17.84 -35.79
N THR A 268 8.96 -18.08 -36.79
CA THR A 268 9.32 -17.90 -38.21
C THR A 268 9.61 -16.44 -38.56
N LEU A 269 8.90 -15.47 -37.95
CA LEU A 269 9.16 -14.05 -38.13
C LEU A 269 10.51 -13.64 -37.55
N ARG A 270 10.78 -14.04 -36.30
CA ARG A 270 12.02 -13.77 -35.58
C ARG A 270 13.25 -14.12 -36.41
N HIS A 271 13.28 -15.33 -36.97
CA HIS A 271 14.40 -15.80 -37.78
C HIS A 271 14.66 -14.89 -39.00
N ARG A 272 13.62 -14.47 -39.70
CA ARG A 272 13.74 -13.58 -40.89
C ARG A 272 14.20 -12.16 -40.54
N ILE A 273 13.80 -11.64 -39.39
CA ILE A 273 14.25 -10.32 -38.92
C ILE A 273 15.74 -10.36 -38.60
N LEU A 274 16.19 -11.38 -37.86
CA LEU A 274 17.60 -11.56 -37.50
C LEU A 274 18.48 -11.77 -38.74
N GLU A 275 18.00 -12.52 -39.74
CA GLU A 275 18.71 -12.69 -41.01
C GLU A 275 18.89 -11.34 -41.75
N LYS A 276 17.85 -10.49 -41.78
CA LYS A 276 17.96 -9.16 -42.39
C LYS A 276 18.90 -8.22 -41.61
N LEU A 277 18.96 -8.31 -40.28
CA LEU A 277 19.92 -7.56 -39.46
C LEU A 277 21.37 -8.03 -39.68
N ALA A 278 21.59 -9.33 -39.81
CA ALA A 278 22.91 -9.89 -40.11
C ALA A 278 23.46 -9.38 -41.44
N ARG A 279 22.60 -9.25 -42.47
CA ARG A 279 22.99 -8.64 -43.76
C ARG A 279 23.34 -7.15 -43.68
N LEU A 280 22.93 -6.47 -42.62
CA LEU A 280 23.28 -5.06 -42.35
C LEU A 280 24.57 -4.93 -41.52
N GLY A 281 25.20 -6.04 -41.14
CA GLY A 281 26.46 -6.07 -40.38
C GLY A 281 26.30 -6.19 -38.87
N TYR A 282 25.08 -6.42 -38.36
CA TYR A 282 24.86 -6.65 -36.93
C TYR A 282 25.04 -8.13 -36.57
N GLY A 283 25.82 -8.40 -35.52
CA GLY A 283 26.11 -9.74 -35.04
C GLY A 283 25.27 -10.13 -33.81
N PRO A 284 25.28 -11.41 -33.39
CA PRO A 284 24.64 -11.86 -32.17
C PRO A 284 25.07 -11.10 -30.91
N ALA A 285 26.33 -10.64 -30.87
CA ALA A 285 26.86 -9.83 -29.77
C ALA A 285 26.20 -8.45 -29.65
N ASP A 286 25.63 -7.92 -30.73
CA ASP A 286 24.97 -6.62 -30.77
C ASP A 286 23.51 -6.69 -30.31
N TYR A 287 22.94 -7.89 -30.18
CA TYR A 287 21.51 -8.07 -29.96
C TYR A 287 21.13 -7.94 -28.48
N PRO A 288 20.21 -7.02 -28.13
CA PRO A 288 19.73 -6.85 -26.76
C PRO A 288 18.91 -8.04 -26.27
N ASP A 289 19.06 -8.41 -25.00
CA ASP A 289 18.19 -9.41 -24.35
C ASP A 289 17.13 -8.75 -23.45
N ASN A 290 16.31 -7.87 -24.04
CA ASN A 290 15.25 -7.16 -23.32
C ASN A 290 13.86 -7.38 -23.93
N ASP A 291 12.82 -7.05 -23.16
CA ASP A 291 11.43 -7.27 -23.57
C ASP A 291 11.03 -6.44 -24.79
N ALA A 292 11.62 -5.27 -24.99
CA ALA A 292 11.36 -4.44 -26.16
C ALA A 292 11.84 -5.12 -27.45
N TRP A 293 13.04 -5.73 -27.41
CA TRP A 293 13.60 -6.53 -28.48
C TRP A 293 12.74 -7.76 -28.79
N LYS A 294 12.39 -8.55 -27.76
CA LYS A 294 11.52 -9.73 -27.88
C LYS A 294 10.15 -9.37 -28.46
N LYS A 295 9.51 -8.27 -28.01
CA LYS A 295 8.22 -7.79 -28.54
C LYS A 295 8.23 -7.38 -30.01
N ILE A 296 9.37 -6.99 -30.57
CA ILE A 296 9.46 -6.65 -31.99
C ILE A 296 9.65 -7.92 -32.82
N LEU A 297 10.48 -8.85 -32.33
CA LEU A 297 10.78 -10.12 -32.98
C LEU A 297 9.60 -11.09 -32.93
N ASP A 298 8.89 -11.15 -31.82
CA ASP A 298 7.92 -12.19 -31.52
C ASP A 298 6.48 -11.77 -31.87
N ARG A 299 6.32 -10.95 -32.91
CA ARG A 299 5.00 -10.48 -33.37
C ARG A 299 4.32 -11.52 -34.25
N PRO A 300 3.00 -11.77 -34.11
CA PRO A 300 2.28 -12.72 -34.95
C PRO A 300 1.88 -12.13 -36.32
N THR A 301 2.78 -11.39 -36.97
CA THR A 301 2.53 -10.71 -38.26
C THR A 301 3.55 -11.12 -39.31
N ARG A 302 3.14 -11.31 -40.56
CA ARG A 302 4.07 -11.62 -41.66
C ARG A 302 5.02 -10.46 -41.92
N LEU A 303 6.32 -10.72 -42.05
CA LEU A 303 7.30 -9.71 -42.44
C LEU A 303 7.06 -9.27 -43.88
N THR A 304 6.59 -8.04 -44.06
CA THR A 304 6.50 -7.36 -45.36
C THR A 304 7.54 -6.24 -45.41
N ASP A 305 7.87 -5.74 -46.60
CA ASP A 305 8.85 -4.66 -46.73
C ASP A 305 8.40 -3.36 -46.06
N ARG A 306 7.09 -3.10 -46.05
CA ARG A 306 6.50 -1.99 -45.29
C ARG A 306 6.74 -2.15 -43.79
N ILE A 307 6.52 -3.35 -43.25
CA ILE A 307 6.75 -3.64 -41.83
C ILE A 307 8.24 -3.55 -41.51
N TRP A 308 9.11 -4.08 -42.37
CA TRP A 308 10.57 -3.99 -42.22
C TRP A 308 11.05 -2.53 -42.12
N LYS A 309 10.60 -1.66 -43.03
CA LYS A 309 10.93 -0.21 -43.01
C LYS A 309 10.49 0.48 -41.71
N MET A 310 9.41 0.00 -41.08
CA MET A 310 8.89 0.57 -39.83
C MET A 310 9.63 0.04 -38.59
N ILE A 311 10.03 -1.23 -38.57
CA ILE A 311 10.65 -1.85 -37.39
C ILE A 311 12.17 -1.66 -37.35
N ARG A 312 12.83 -1.55 -38.52
CA ARG A 312 14.30 -1.43 -38.61
C ARG A 312 14.88 -0.29 -37.75
N PRO A 313 14.40 0.97 -37.84
CA PRO A 313 14.97 2.06 -37.03
C PRO A 313 14.85 1.79 -35.52
N LYS A 314 13.79 1.10 -35.09
CA LYS A 314 13.58 0.73 -33.68
C LYS A 314 14.56 -0.34 -33.22
N LEU A 315 14.92 -1.28 -34.09
CA LEU A 315 15.91 -2.31 -33.80
C LEU A 315 17.32 -1.72 -33.74
N GLU A 316 17.66 -0.79 -34.64
CA GLU A 316 18.97 -0.11 -34.65
C GLU A 316 19.19 0.73 -33.36
N VAL A 317 18.17 1.46 -32.90
CA VAL A 317 18.23 2.19 -31.62
C VAL A 317 18.47 1.26 -30.43
N LEU A 318 17.80 0.10 -30.40
CA LEU A 318 17.97 -0.87 -29.31
C LEU A 318 19.37 -1.51 -29.32
N ILE A 319 19.93 -1.75 -30.51
CA ILE A 319 21.29 -2.26 -30.67
C ILE A 319 22.33 -1.24 -30.18
N GLU A 320 22.18 0.04 -30.56
CA GLU A 320 23.10 1.09 -30.11
C GLU A 320 23.03 1.28 -28.60
N GLN A 321 21.82 1.25 -28.03
CA GLN A 321 21.63 1.29 -26.58
C GLN A 321 22.35 0.14 -25.87
N LYS A 322 22.28 -1.09 -26.39
CA LYS A 322 23.04 -2.20 -25.82
C LYS A 322 24.55 -1.95 -25.87
N ARG A 323 25.08 -1.41 -26.97
CA ARG A 323 26.52 -1.10 -27.07
C ARG A 323 26.95 -0.05 -26.05
N ASP A 324 26.11 0.94 -25.79
CA ASP A 324 26.34 1.92 -24.72
C ASP A 324 26.32 1.27 -23.34
N ASP A 325 25.34 0.41 -23.09
CA ASP A 325 25.21 -0.32 -21.83
C ASP A 325 26.44 -1.23 -21.60
N ASP A 326 26.90 -1.94 -22.64
CA ASP A 326 28.10 -2.78 -22.58
C ASP A 326 29.38 -1.94 -22.34
N ARG A 327 29.48 -0.74 -22.93
CA ARG A 327 30.60 0.20 -22.66
C ARG A 327 30.61 0.68 -21.20
N ARG A 328 29.44 1.01 -20.65
CA ARG A 328 29.32 1.41 -19.23
C ARG A 328 29.67 0.26 -18.30
N ALA A 329 29.14 -0.93 -18.57
CA ALA A 329 29.45 -2.13 -17.78
C ALA A 329 30.96 -2.45 -17.81
N ALA A 330 31.63 -2.26 -18.96
CA ALA A 330 33.08 -2.40 -19.06
C ALA A 330 33.84 -1.36 -18.23
N PHE A 331 33.37 -0.11 -18.20
CA PHE A 331 33.96 0.95 -17.36
C PHE A 331 33.75 0.68 -15.87
N GLU A 332 32.55 0.28 -15.44
CA GLU A 332 32.25 -0.09 -14.05
C GLU A 332 33.08 -1.31 -13.59
N ALA A 333 33.19 -2.33 -14.44
CA ALA A 333 34.07 -3.48 -14.17
C ALA A 333 35.52 -3.03 -13.99
N ARG A 334 36.01 -2.12 -14.84
CA ARG A 334 37.37 -1.60 -14.73
C ARG A 334 37.58 -0.72 -13.49
N LEU A 335 36.58 0.06 -13.08
CA LEU A 335 36.63 0.81 -11.82
C LEU A 335 36.76 -0.12 -10.63
N LYS A 336 36.02 -1.24 -10.64
CA LYS A 336 36.14 -2.28 -9.60
C LYS A 336 37.55 -2.86 -9.58
N ASP A 337 38.09 -3.28 -10.72
CA ASP A 337 39.46 -3.81 -10.80
C ASP A 337 40.50 -2.80 -10.26
N ARG A 338 40.33 -1.51 -10.56
CA ARG A 338 41.24 -0.46 -10.03
C ARG A 338 41.13 -0.23 -8.54
N ARG A 339 39.92 -0.35 -7.98
CA ARG A 339 39.73 -0.32 -6.52
C ARG A 339 40.46 -1.50 -5.90
N ASP A 340 40.30 -2.70 -6.45
CA ASP A 340 40.98 -3.92 -5.99
C ASP A 340 42.51 -3.80 -6.10
N GLU A 341 43.04 -3.18 -7.18
CA GLU A 341 44.46 -2.83 -7.34
C GLU A 341 44.97 -1.86 -6.26
N PHE A 342 44.15 -0.90 -5.83
CA PHE A 342 44.55 0.13 -4.85
C PHE A 342 44.43 -0.34 -3.40
N LYS A 343 43.53 -1.28 -3.11
CA LYS A 343 43.29 -1.81 -1.76
C LYS A 343 44.58 -2.21 -1.01
N PRO A 344 45.50 -3.02 -1.56
CA PRO A 344 46.71 -3.41 -0.84
C PRO A 344 47.63 -2.22 -0.53
N LEU A 345 47.62 -1.18 -1.38
CA LEU A 345 48.39 0.05 -1.16
C LEU A 345 47.78 0.89 -0.03
N TYR A 346 46.45 0.94 0.05
CA TYR A 346 45.75 1.60 1.16
C TYR A 346 45.95 0.85 2.48
N ASP A 347 45.86 -0.48 2.49
CA ASP A 347 46.11 -1.28 3.70
C ASP A 347 47.54 -1.05 4.22
N ALA A 348 48.54 -0.98 3.33
CA ALA A 348 49.91 -0.66 3.70
C ALA A 348 50.08 0.79 4.20
N PHE A 349 49.36 1.75 3.61
CA PHE A 349 49.32 3.13 4.08
C PHE A 349 48.77 3.23 5.50
N VAL A 350 47.67 2.54 5.79
CA VAL A 350 47.09 2.49 7.13
C VAL A 350 48.09 1.89 8.13
N GLU A 351 48.68 0.74 7.83
CA GLU A 351 49.55 0.01 8.78
C GLU A 351 50.92 0.69 9.03
N HIS A 352 51.50 1.31 8.00
CA HIS A 352 52.89 1.77 8.05
C HIS A 352 53.08 3.28 8.03
N VAL A 353 52.05 4.05 7.64
CA VAL A 353 52.14 5.52 7.53
C VAL A 353 51.31 6.22 8.61
N LEU A 354 50.10 5.76 8.89
CA LEU A 354 49.26 6.35 9.93
C LEU A 354 49.74 5.92 11.32
N THR A 355 49.66 6.82 12.30
CA THR A 355 50.03 6.53 13.69
C THR A 355 49.02 7.11 14.66
N GLY A 356 48.93 6.55 15.88
CA GLY A 356 48.05 7.06 16.93
C GLY A 356 46.58 7.10 16.52
N ASP A 357 45.91 8.22 16.76
CA ASP A 357 44.48 8.38 16.48
C ASP A 357 44.17 8.36 14.98
N ASP A 358 45.08 8.83 14.12
CA ASP A 358 44.86 8.79 12.66
C ASP A 358 44.84 7.35 12.15
N HIS A 359 45.61 6.45 12.78
CA HIS A 359 45.51 5.01 12.53
C HIS A 359 44.23 4.43 13.11
N ASP A 360 43.91 4.72 14.37
CA ASP A 360 42.83 4.02 15.07
C ASP A 360 41.41 4.41 14.60
N PHE A 361 41.27 5.62 14.05
CA PHE A 361 40.02 6.14 13.50
C PHE A 361 40.01 6.19 11.95
N ALA A 362 41.00 5.57 11.30
CA ALA A 362 41.11 5.57 9.84
C ALA A 362 39.84 5.00 9.17
N PRO A 363 39.48 5.50 7.96
CA PRO A 363 38.31 5.02 7.25
C PRO A 363 38.40 3.53 6.90
N SER A 364 37.23 2.89 6.82
CA SER A 364 37.06 1.58 6.18
C SER A 364 37.51 1.64 4.72
N TRP A 365 37.76 0.49 4.09
CA TRP A 365 38.12 0.48 2.67
C TRP A 365 37.01 1.11 1.80
N HIS A 366 35.76 0.83 2.14
CA HIS A 366 34.61 1.44 1.50
C HIS A 366 34.61 2.97 1.64
N ASP A 367 34.76 3.49 2.86
CA ASP A 367 34.82 4.94 3.11
C ASP A 367 36.04 5.60 2.47
N ALA A 368 37.17 4.89 2.42
CA ALA A 368 38.39 5.34 1.77
C ALA A 368 38.18 5.52 0.25
N CYS A 369 37.42 4.64 -0.38
CA CYS A 369 37.07 4.76 -1.80
C CYS A 369 36.24 6.02 -2.12
N LEU A 370 35.60 6.63 -1.12
CA LEU A 370 34.83 7.86 -1.24
C LEU A 370 35.68 9.13 -1.03
N LEU A 371 36.92 8.99 -0.58
CA LEU A 371 37.82 10.13 -0.38
C LEU A 371 38.14 10.79 -1.74
N PRO A 372 37.96 12.13 -1.88
CA PRO A 372 38.15 12.84 -3.14
C PRO A 372 39.46 12.52 -3.86
N CYS A 373 40.58 12.37 -3.14
CA CYS A 373 41.87 12.07 -3.77
C CYS A 373 41.91 10.64 -4.36
N ILE A 374 41.22 9.68 -3.75
CA ILE A 374 41.11 8.29 -4.22
C ILE A 374 40.13 8.20 -5.39
N VAL A 375 39.00 8.91 -5.32
CA VAL A 375 38.02 9.01 -6.43
C VAL A 375 38.69 9.60 -7.67
N GLU A 376 39.43 10.70 -7.53
CA GLU A 376 40.16 11.32 -8.64
C GLU A 376 41.15 10.32 -9.26
N LEU A 377 41.91 9.60 -8.43
CA LEU A 377 42.92 8.67 -8.90
C LEU A 377 42.33 7.44 -9.60
N THR A 378 41.22 6.90 -9.09
CA THR A 378 40.55 5.68 -9.59
C THR A 378 39.69 5.93 -10.83
N THR A 379 39.20 7.15 -11.05
CA THR A 379 38.36 7.50 -12.21
C THR A 379 39.12 8.10 -13.40
N ARG A 380 40.33 8.65 -13.19
CA ARG A 380 41.16 9.23 -14.25
C ARG A 380 41.43 8.29 -15.43
N SER A 381 41.42 8.85 -16.65
CA SER A 381 41.75 8.19 -17.92
C SER A 381 40.86 6.98 -18.24
N ASP A 382 39.55 7.08 -18.00
CA ASP A 382 38.56 6.00 -18.18
C ASP A 382 38.94 4.70 -17.45
N ALA A 383 39.63 4.82 -16.32
CA ALA A 383 40.17 3.69 -15.57
C ALA A 383 41.13 2.76 -16.38
N SER A 384 41.62 3.19 -17.53
CA SER A 384 42.46 2.37 -18.42
C SER A 384 43.89 2.13 -17.89
N GLN A 385 44.38 2.98 -16.99
CA GLN A 385 45.75 2.92 -16.47
C GLN A 385 45.80 2.29 -15.07
N VAL A 386 46.74 1.37 -14.87
CA VAL A 386 47.01 0.73 -13.57
C VAL A 386 47.41 1.79 -12.52
N VAL A 387 46.98 1.60 -11.27
CA VAL A 387 47.44 2.45 -10.16
C VAL A 387 48.78 1.93 -9.65
N THR A 388 49.82 2.77 -9.69
CA THR A 388 51.17 2.42 -9.23
C THR A 388 51.49 3.10 -7.91
N GLU A 389 52.43 2.55 -7.14
CA GLU A 389 52.90 3.10 -5.88
C GLU A 389 53.34 4.57 -6.01
N ALA A 390 54.05 4.93 -7.09
CA ALA A 390 54.46 6.30 -7.39
C ALA A 390 53.28 7.28 -7.49
N ARG A 391 52.12 6.82 -7.96
CA ARG A 391 50.89 7.64 -8.06
C ARG A 391 50.22 7.81 -6.70
N VAL A 392 50.36 6.83 -5.81
CA VAL A 392 49.88 6.92 -4.42
C VAL A 392 50.75 7.90 -3.63
N VAL A 393 52.07 7.83 -3.79
CA VAL A 393 53.01 8.79 -3.18
C VAL A 393 52.68 10.23 -3.61
N ALA A 394 52.30 10.44 -4.87
CA ALA A 394 51.93 11.76 -5.39
C ALA A 394 50.66 12.35 -4.76
N ILE A 395 49.82 11.55 -4.10
CA ILE A 395 48.61 12.00 -3.41
C ILE A 395 48.70 11.89 -1.88
N LEU A 396 49.84 11.44 -1.34
CA LEU A 396 49.99 11.04 0.06
C LEU A 396 49.60 12.16 1.04
N ASP A 397 50.08 13.39 0.82
CA ASP A 397 49.76 14.53 1.69
C ASP A 397 48.27 14.87 1.68
N ARG A 398 47.62 14.76 0.51
CA ARG A 398 46.16 14.97 0.38
C ARG A 398 45.39 13.85 1.08
N LEU A 399 45.83 12.60 0.91
CA LEU A 399 45.22 11.43 1.53
C LEU A 399 45.29 11.52 3.07
N ILE A 400 46.43 11.94 3.63
CA ILE A 400 46.56 12.16 5.09
C ILE A 400 45.60 13.25 5.55
N ALA A 401 45.51 14.37 4.83
CA ALA A 401 44.61 15.46 5.20
C ALA A 401 43.12 15.03 5.18
N GLU A 402 42.71 14.29 4.15
CA GLU A 402 41.34 13.78 3.99
C GLU A 402 41.01 12.70 5.05
N VAL A 403 41.97 11.84 5.43
CA VAL A 403 41.82 10.90 6.55
C VAL A 403 41.66 11.63 7.88
N ASN A 404 42.41 12.71 8.11
CA ASN A 404 42.29 13.50 9.34
C ASN A 404 40.92 14.17 9.46
N GLU A 405 40.37 14.66 8.34
CA GLU A 405 39.00 15.19 8.29
C GLU A 405 37.96 14.10 8.59
N TYR A 406 38.13 12.91 8.01
CA TYR A 406 37.32 11.75 8.32
C TYR A 406 37.34 11.40 9.81
N THR A 407 38.54 11.33 10.41
CA THR A 407 38.75 11.06 11.85
C THR A 407 38.02 12.09 12.71
N CYS A 408 38.10 13.37 12.37
CA CYS A 408 37.39 14.43 13.09
C CYS A 408 35.87 14.25 13.02
N ARG A 409 35.34 13.83 11.86
CA ARG A 409 33.91 13.56 11.70
C ARG A 409 33.47 12.35 12.52
N ALA A 410 34.15 11.21 12.40
CA ALA A 410 33.82 9.99 13.15
C ALA A 410 33.81 10.23 14.67
N LYS A 411 34.79 10.98 15.21
CA LYS A 411 34.84 11.36 16.63
C LYS A 411 33.66 12.25 17.06
N ARG A 412 33.22 13.20 16.22
CA ARG A 412 32.03 14.02 16.50
C ARG A 412 30.77 13.18 16.54
N ASP A 413 30.60 12.27 15.58
CA ASP A 413 29.45 11.36 15.52
C ASP A 413 29.35 10.55 16.82
N LEU A 414 30.47 9.95 17.25
CA LEU A 414 30.53 9.16 18.49
C LEU A 414 30.18 10.00 19.74
N LEU A 415 30.68 11.23 19.85
CA LEU A 415 30.33 12.09 20.98
C LEU A 415 28.84 12.45 20.96
N GLU A 416 28.25 12.64 19.79
CA GLU A 416 26.82 12.93 19.67
C GLU A 416 25.97 11.76 20.13
N MET A 417 26.39 10.54 19.82
CA MET A 417 25.74 9.33 20.31
C MET A 417 25.73 9.28 21.85
N VAL A 418 26.87 9.62 22.49
CA VAL A 418 26.99 9.62 23.97
C VAL A 418 26.11 10.71 24.58
N HIS A 419 26.21 11.95 24.07
CA HIS A 419 25.43 13.10 24.54
C HIS A 419 23.91 12.80 24.52
N ARG A 420 23.42 12.19 23.44
CA ARG A 420 21.99 11.89 23.30
C ARG A 420 21.51 10.83 24.29
N GLU A 421 22.25 9.72 24.44
CA GLU A 421 21.86 8.65 25.38
C GLU A 421 21.82 9.14 26.84
N GLU A 422 22.70 10.07 27.23
CA GLU A 422 22.68 10.66 28.57
C GLU A 422 21.44 11.54 28.82
N HIS A 423 21.04 12.35 27.84
CA HIS A 423 19.92 13.28 27.97
C HIS A 423 18.54 12.60 27.89
N GLU A 424 18.39 11.56 27.08
CA GLU A 424 17.11 10.85 26.94
C GLU A 424 16.68 10.08 28.19
N ARG A 425 17.64 9.57 28.96
CA ARG A 425 17.34 8.93 30.25
C ARG A 425 16.65 9.88 31.23
N GLN A 426 16.91 11.18 31.12
CA GLN A 426 16.29 12.20 31.97
C GLN A 426 14.86 12.60 31.52
N ARG A 427 14.32 11.96 30.46
CA ARG A 427 12.98 12.22 29.88
C ARG A 427 12.74 13.70 29.53
N ARG A 428 13.75 14.38 28.99
CA ARG A 428 13.69 15.79 28.55
C ARG A 428 13.98 15.88 27.04
N ALA A 429 13.58 16.98 26.41
CA ALA A 429 14.04 17.30 25.05
C ALA A 429 15.58 17.35 25.07
N VAL A 430 16.23 16.64 24.13
CA VAL A 430 17.69 16.59 24.06
C VAL A 430 18.19 17.93 23.51
N PRO A 431 18.94 18.73 24.29
CA PRO A 431 19.51 19.97 23.77
C PRO A 431 20.54 19.65 22.69
N PRO A 432 20.69 20.51 21.66
CA PRO A 432 21.78 20.35 20.69
C PRO A 432 23.12 20.31 21.44
N MET A 433 24.05 19.48 20.95
CA MET A 433 25.38 19.40 21.56
C MET A 433 26.03 20.79 21.54
N PRO A 434 26.60 21.26 22.66
CA PRO A 434 27.32 22.52 22.67
C PRO A 434 28.53 22.47 21.73
N PRO A 435 28.92 23.60 21.11
CA PRO A 435 30.13 23.65 20.31
C PRO A 435 31.35 23.23 21.16
N CYS A 436 32.07 22.21 20.71
CA CYS A 436 33.23 21.67 21.40
C CYS A 436 34.44 21.59 20.46
N THR A 437 35.63 21.88 21.00
CA THR A 437 36.90 21.72 20.29
C THR A 437 37.28 20.25 20.23
N MET A 438 38.07 19.81 19.23
CA MET A 438 38.53 18.41 19.14
C MET A 438 39.20 17.90 20.42
N GLN A 439 39.96 18.75 21.13
CA GLN A 439 40.56 18.41 22.43
C GLN A 439 39.53 18.01 23.50
N VAL A 440 38.35 18.64 23.49
CA VAL A 440 37.24 18.31 24.40
C VAL A 440 36.60 17.01 23.96
N ILE A 441 36.42 16.81 22.65
CA ILE A 441 35.88 15.56 22.10
C ILE A 441 36.76 14.37 22.49
N ASP A 442 38.08 14.50 22.30
CA ASP A 442 39.04 13.46 22.64
C ASP A 442 39.03 13.15 24.15
N ALA A 443 38.96 14.18 25.00
CA ALA A 443 38.87 14.02 26.45
C ALA A 443 37.59 13.31 26.88
N GLU A 444 36.44 13.63 26.27
CA GLU A 444 35.15 12.97 26.56
C GLU A 444 35.11 11.52 26.06
N LEU A 445 35.59 11.25 24.85
CA LEU A 445 35.65 9.89 24.30
C LEU A 445 36.65 8.99 25.03
N ALA A 446 37.67 9.56 25.67
CA ALA A 446 38.64 8.82 26.47
C ALA A 446 38.08 8.33 27.83
N LYS A 447 36.98 8.90 28.33
CA LYS A 447 36.38 8.52 29.62
C LYS A 447 35.81 7.12 29.58
N GLY A 448 35.94 6.37 30.68
CA GLY A 448 35.38 5.03 30.85
C GLY A 448 33.85 4.94 30.71
N SER A 449 33.15 6.08 30.69
CA SER A 449 31.70 6.18 30.45
C SER A 449 31.30 6.18 28.97
N SER A 450 32.25 6.42 28.06
CA SER A 450 31.99 6.51 26.62
C SER A 450 32.07 5.13 25.99
N LEU A 451 30.92 4.46 25.88
CA LEU A 451 30.78 3.06 25.48
C LEU A 451 29.88 2.93 24.25
N PHE A 452 30.27 2.09 23.30
CA PHE A 452 29.58 1.93 22.00
C PHE A 452 29.31 0.46 21.67
N ILE A 453 28.32 0.20 20.84
CA ILE A 453 27.93 -1.16 20.39
C ILE A 453 27.78 -1.15 18.87
N CYS A 454 28.24 -2.23 18.23
CA CYS A 454 27.94 -2.53 16.83
C CYS A 454 26.67 -3.40 16.72
N HIS A 455 25.67 -2.95 15.97
CA HIS A 455 24.43 -3.67 15.70
C HIS A 455 24.50 -4.62 14.49
N ARG A 456 25.58 -4.56 13.70
CA ARG A 456 25.84 -5.55 12.64
C ARG A 456 26.36 -6.88 13.16
N CYS A 457 27.04 -6.87 14.31
CA CYS A 457 27.63 -8.09 14.87
C CYS A 457 26.65 -8.87 15.76
N PRO A 458 26.67 -10.22 15.72
CA PRO A 458 25.79 -11.05 16.55
C PRO A 458 26.02 -10.89 18.05
N LEU A 459 27.26 -10.65 18.48
CA LEU A 459 27.66 -10.64 19.89
C LEU A 459 27.37 -9.31 20.61
N LYS A 460 27.17 -8.20 19.87
CA LYS A 460 26.81 -6.86 20.38
C LYS A 460 27.59 -6.39 21.63
N THR A 461 28.87 -6.74 21.75
CA THR A 461 29.72 -6.37 22.88
C THR A 461 29.98 -4.87 22.92
N ALA A 462 30.08 -4.29 24.11
CA ALA A 462 30.46 -2.89 24.25
C ALA A 462 31.97 -2.70 23.97
N LEU A 463 32.29 -1.60 23.30
CA LEU A 463 33.64 -1.22 22.87
C LEU A 463 33.92 0.25 23.23
N SER A 464 35.20 0.59 23.34
CA SER A 464 35.65 1.99 23.43
C SER A 464 35.47 2.71 22.08
N ALA A 465 35.55 4.05 22.07
CA ALA A 465 35.51 4.84 20.83
C ALA A 465 36.57 4.41 19.80
N ARG A 466 37.75 4.04 20.30
CA ARG A 466 38.87 3.54 19.49
C ARG A 466 38.57 2.17 18.91
N ASP A 467 38.11 1.26 19.77
CA ASP A 467 37.88 -0.13 19.39
C ASP A 467 36.69 -0.27 18.46
N ILE A 468 35.65 0.57 18.60
CA ILE A 468 34.47 0.51 17.70
C ILE A 468 34.81 1.00 16.29
N CYS A 469 35.64 2.04 16.12
CA CYS A 469 36.11 2.49 14.81
C CYS A 469 37.05 1.47 14.16
N LYS A 470 37.98 0.91 14.95
CA LYS A 470 38.85 -0.17 14.47
C LYS A 470 38.05 -1.41 14.07
N HIS A 471 37.08 -1.82 14.90
CA HIS A 471 36.17 -2.92 14.63
C HIS A 471 35.38 -2.67 13.33
N TRP A 472 34.83 -1.47 13.16
CA TRP A 472 34.12 -1.09 11.94
C TRP A 472 35.00 -1.19 10.70
N ARG A 473 36.22 -0.64 10.76
CA ARG A 473 37.18 -0.69 9.65
C ARG A 473 37.51 -2.12 9.21
N ILE A 474 37.65 -3.04 10.16
CA ILE A 474 38.11 -4.41 9.92
C ILE A 474 36.94 -5.33 9.56
N GLU A 475 35.92 -5.41 10.42
CA GLU A 475 34.81 -6.37 10.31
C GLU A 475 33.73 -5.91 9.33
N HIS A 476 33.70 -4.61 9.02
CA HIS A 476 32.71 -3.98 8.14
C HIS A 476 33.37 -3.14 7.04
N SER A 477 34.51 -3.63 6.53
CA SER A 477 35.33 -2.94 5.54
C SER A 477 34.62 -2.57 4.23
N ASP A 478 33.56 -3.30 3.87
CA ASP A 478 32.73 -3.08 2.68
C ASP A 478 31.52 -2.15 2.91
N LEU A 479 31.34 -1.66 4.14
CA LEU A 479 30.22 -0.81 4.52
C LEU A 479 30.67 0.61 4.85
N GLN A 480 29.90 1.58 4.41
CA GLN A 480 30.09 2.99 4.75
C GLN A 480 29.78 3.25 6.24
N TRP A 481 30.61 4.06 6.89
CA TRP A 481 30.45 4.46 8.30
C TRP A 481 29.10 5.13 8.55
N ASN A 482 28.24 4.44 9.31
CA ASN A 482 26.92 4.92 9.73
C ASN A 482 26.07 5.55 8.60
N ASP A 483 26.10 4.94 7.41
CA ASP A 483 25.25 5.39 6.29
C ASP A 483 23.75 5.33 6.64
N ALA A 484 22.99 6.31 6.15
CA ALA A 484 21.60 6.59 6.50
C ALA A 484 21.34 6.81 8.01
N TRP A 485 22.15 7.63 8.67
CA TRP A 485 21.98 8.06 10.08
C TRP A 485 21.09 9.31 10.22
N PRO A 486 19.77 9.19 10.49
CA PRO A 486 18.96 10.29 10.98
C PRO A 486 19.05 10.32 12.51
N ILE A 487 19.79 11.31 12.99
CA ILE A 487 19.98 11.64 14.40
C ILE A 487 18.65 11.73 15.19
N ASP A 488 17.55 12.10 14.54
CA ASP A 488 16.29 12.48 15.20
C ASP A 488 15.22 11.38 15.22
N GLU A 489 15.29 10.36 14.35
CA GLU A 489 14.21 9.36 14.19
C GLU A 489 14.36 8.12 15.05
N LEU A 490 15.59 7.84 15.49
CA LEU A 490 15.99 6.54 16.03
C LEU A 490 15.73 6.37 17.52
N PHE A 491 15.67 7.48 18.25
CA PHE A 491 15.65 7.46 19.71
C PHE A 491 14.34 8.00 20.33
N ASP A 492 13.30 8.22 19.51
CA ASP A 492 11.94 8.49 20.02
C ASP A 492 11.36 7.25 20.72
N ARG A 493 11.64 7.13 22.03
CA ARG A 493 11.15 6.04 22.91
C ARG A 493 9.62 5.94 22.98
N ARG A 494 8.87 6.88 22.39
CA ARG A 494 7.39 6.82 22.27
C ARG A 494 6.93 5.97 21.09
N ARG A 495 7.80 5.67 20.11
CA ARG A 495 7.47 4.79 18.98
C ARG A 495 7.41 3.34 19.40
N LYS A 496 6.45 2.58 18.87
CA LYS A 496 6.40 1.13 19.07
C LYS A 496 7.62 0.50 18.37
N ARG A 497 8.16 -0.58 18.91
CA ARG A 497 9.31 -1.32 18.33
C ARG A 497 9.13 -1.70 16.84
N SER A 498 7.89 -1.85 16.38
CA SER A 498 7.52 -2.11 14.98
C SER A 498 7.59 -0.90 14.05
N GLU A 499 7.71 0.30 14.61
CA GLU A 499 7.76 1.61 13.93
C GLU A 499 9.19 2.17 13.84
N TRP A 500 10.17 1.43 14.37
CA TRP A 500 11.58 1.78 14.22
C TRP A 500 12.01 1.53 12.76
N PRO A 501 12.90 2.35 12.18
CA PRO A 501 13.50 2.05 10.88
C PRO A 501 14.03 0.62 10.91
N LYS A 502 13.83 -0.13 9.81
CA LYS A 502 14.29 -1.54 9.72
C LYS A 502 15.82 -1.70 9.86
N LEU A 503 16.55 -0.59 9.85
CA LEU A 503 17.97 -0.49 10.09
C LEU A 503 18.16 0.41 11.32
N LEU A 504 18.46 -0.21 12.46
CA LEU A 504 19.20 0.49 13.51
C LEU A 504 20.51 0.98 12.89
N PRO A 505 21.06 2.10 13.36
CA PRO A 505 22.32 2.54 12.85
C PRO A 505 23.36 1.52 13.26
N TRP A 506 24.37 1.39 12.44
CA TRP A 506 25.28 0.28 12.58
C TRP A 506 26.10 0.34 13.87
N VAL A 507 26.48 1.55 14.30
CA VAL A 507 27.16 1.81 15.57
C VAL A 507 26.31 2.77 16.42
N CYS A 508 26.09 2.48 17.71
CA CYS A 508 25.42 3.41 18.62
C CYS A 508 26.10 3.47 19.99
N ALA A 509 25.78 4.48 20.81
CA ALA A 509 26.14 4.47 22.23
C ALA A 509 25.44 3.31 22.95
N MET A 510 26.13 2.69 23.90
CA MET A 510 25.59 1.62 24.72
C MET A 510 24.43 2.16 25.55
N GLN A 511 23.25 1.56 25.41
CA GLN A 511 22.09 1.91 26.22
C GLN A 511 22.45 1.81 27.70
N ALA A 512 22.18 2.86 28.48
CA ALA A 512 22.56 2.96 29.88
C ALA A 512 24.06 2.93 30.21
N GLY A 513 24.95 2.82 29.22
CA GLY A 513 26.37 2.56 29.42
C GLY A 513 27.05 3.59 30.31
N ALA A 514 26.91 4.88 29.98
CA ALA A 514 27.52 5.97 30.74
C ALA A 514 27.10 5.99 32.22
N HIS A 515 25.83 5.69 32.51
CA HIS A 515 25.34 5.65 33.89
C HIS A 515 25.85 4.44 34.67
N HIS A 516 25.84 3.25 34.08
CA HIS A 516 26.38 2.06 34.74
C HIS A 516 27.89 2.22 34.99
N ALA A 517 28.62 2.78 34.02
CA ALA A 517 30.03 3.11 34.18
C ALA A 517 30.27 4.15 35.29
N LYS A 518 29.54 5.28 35.32
CA LYS A 518 29.66 6.30 36.38
C LYS A 518 29.38 5.71 37.76
N LYS A 519 28.30 4.93 37.90
CA LYS A 519 27.94 4.27 39.16
C LYS A 519 28.97 3.20 39.56
N ALA A 520 29.54 2.48 38.59
CA ALA A 520 30.62 1.54 38.84
C ALA A 520 31.88 2.26 39.35
N LEU A 521 32.27 3.39 38.75
CA LEU A 521 33.42 4.19 39.19
C LEU A 521 33.22 4.72 40.62
N GLU A 522 32.03 5.24 40.92
CA GLU A 522 31.65 5.70 42.27
C GLU A 522 31.83 4.58 43.31
N VAL A 523 31.32 3.38 43.01
CA VAL A 523 31.43 2.19 43.87
C VAL A 523 32.87 1.76 44.09
N LEU A 524 33.71 1.88 43.05
CA LEU A 524 35.12 1.52 43.10
C LEU A 524 35.98 2.60 43.79
N GLY A 525 35.40 3.77 44.10
CA GLY A 525 36.12 4.92 44.64
C GLY A 525 37.07 5.56 43.62
N LEU A 526 36.78 5.42 42.32
CA LEU A 526 37.55 5.99 41.22
C LEU A 526 36.90 7.29 40.71
N PRO A 527 37.69 8.27 40.23
CA PRO A 527 37.15 9.49 39.63
C PRO A 527 36.25 9.21 38.42
N GLU A 528 35.21 10.03 38.21
CA GLU A 528 34.29 9.88 37.05
C GLU A 528 34.98 10.09 35.69
N ASP A 529 36.07 10.86 35.66
CA ASP A 529 36.90 11.13 34.47
C ASP A 529 38.02 10.10 34.26
N SER A 530 37.97 8.98 35.00
CA SER A 530 38.88 7.84 34.78
C SER A 530 38.87 7.39 33.33
N SER A 531 40.05 7.26 32.72
CA SER A 531 40.17 6.91 31.31
C SER A 531 39.97 5.42 31.06
N HIS A 532 39.45 5.07 29.87
CA HIS A 532 39.34 3.69 29.39
C HIS A 532 40.65 2.93 29.51
N ALA A 533 41.76 3.54 29.09
CA ALA A 533 43.08 2.91 29.12
C ALA A 533 43.54 2.51 30.53
N MET A 534 43.28 3.37 31.53
CA MET A 534 43.59 3.06 32.93
C MET A 534 42.73 1.90 33.44
N LEU A 535 41.44 1.91 33.13
CA LEU A 535 40.49 0.89 33.59
C LEU A 535 40.77 -0.47 32.94
N ASP A 536 41.07 -0.48 31.65
CA ASP A 536 41.50 -1.68 30.92
C ASP A 536 42.77 -2.29 31.50
N GLN A 537 43.73 -1.44 31.90
CA GLN A 537 44.94 -1.92 32.57
C GLN A 537 44.60 -2.62 33.89
N LEU A 538 43.68 -2.07 34.69
CA LEU A 538 43.25 -2.69 35.95
C LEU A 538 42.50 -4.03 35.74
N VAL A 539 41.72 -4.15 34.66
CA VAL A 539 41.06 -5.41 34.26
C VAL A 539 42.11 -6.44 33.84
N LYS A 540 43.08 -6.05 33.00
CA LYS A 540 44.17 -6.92 32.54
C LYS A 540 45.09 -7.37 33.66
N GLU A 541 45.36 -6.52 34.64
CA GLU A 541 46.08 -6.85 35.88
C GLU A 541 45.27 -7.78 36.81
N GLY A 542 44.00 -8.07 36.48
CA GLY A 542 43.10 -8.89 37.29
C GLY A 542 42.69 -8.23 38.60
N ARG A 543 42.90 -6.92 38.73
CA ARG A 543 42.60 -6.15 39.93
C ARG A 543 41.18 -5.62 39.94
N LEU A 544 40.59 -5.43 38.77
CA LEU A 544 39.20 -5.03 38.62
C LEU A 544 38.36 -6.22 38.16
N ILE A 545 37.49 -6.71 39.04
CA ILE A 545 36.74 -7.95 38.82
C ILE A 545 35.24 -7.77 39.10
N CYS A 546 34.43 -8.63 38.47
CA CYS A 546 33.06 -8.90 38.91
C CYS A 546 33.05 -10.11 39.86
N ARG A 547 32.34 -10.01 40.98
CA ARG A 547 32.25 -11.08 42.00
C ARG A 547 31.52 -12.34 41.52
N CYS A 548 30.75 -12.27 40.43
CA CYS A 548 30.02 -13.43 39.91
C CYS A 548 30.94 -14.55 39.40
N GLY A 549 32.20 -14.23 39.06
CA GLY A 549 33.17 -15.23 38.60
C GLY A 549 32.91 -15.79 37.21
N SER A 550 32.14 -15.08 36.37
CA SER A 550 31.86 -15.45 34.99
C SER A 550 33.15 -15.81 34.22
N PRO A 551 33.23 -16.98 33.57
CA PRO A 551 34.41 -17.42 32.81
C PRO A 551 34.82 -16.42 31.72
N LYS A 552 33.87 -15.65 31.17
CA LYS A 552 34.09 -14.63 30.14
C LYS A 552 34.81 -13.38 30.65
N LEU A 553 34.84 -13.19 31.97
CA LEU A 553 35.45 -12.02 32.61
C LEU A 553 36.82 -12.33 33.24
N ARG A 554 37.35 -13.55 33.03
CA ARG A 554 38.69 -13.90 33.51
C ARG A 554 39.74 -12.99 32.84
N PRO A 555 40.82 -12.61 33.56
CA PRO A 555 41.86 -11.77 32.98
C PRO A 555 42.45 -12.43 31.72
N SER A 556 42.13 -11.88 30.56
CA SER A 556 42.60 -12.30 29.24
C SER A 556 42.83 -11.05 28.39
N SER A 557 43.51 -11.19 27.25
CA SER A 557 43.66 -10.09 26.28
C SER A 557 42.32 -9.57 25.73
N GLU A 558 41.25 -10.35 25.84
CA GLU A 558 39.92 -10.06 25.31
C GLU A 558 38.98 -9.41 26.34
N CYS A 559 39.34 -9.43 27.63
CA CYS A 559 38.55 -8.79 28.68
C CYS A 559 38.97 -7.33 28.87
N SER A 560 38.06 -6.40 28.58
CA SER A 560 38.22 -4.95 28.76
C SER A 560 37.22 -4.38 29.76
N TRP A 561 37.43 -3.16 30.20
CA TRP A 561 36.47 -2.40 31.00
C TRP A 561 35.09 -2.32 30.31
N ALA A 562 35.07 -2.12 28.99
CA ALA A 562 33.83 -2.07 28.22
C ALA A 562 33.07 -3.41 28.28
N VAL A 563 33.78 -4.53 28.12
CA VAL A 563 33.19 -5.88 28.26
C VAL A 563 32.66 -6.13 29.67
N LEU A 564 33.40 -5.70 30.69
CA LEU A 564 33.01 -5.82 32.09
C LEU A 564 31.73 -5.03 32.40
N ILE A 565 31.63 -3.79 31.94
CA ILE A 565 30.41 -2.96 32.10
C ILE A 565 29.25 -3.50 31.29
N HIS A 566 29.50 -4.02 30.08
CA HIS A 566 28.48 -4.69 29.29
C HIS A 566 27.84 -5.86 30.04
N HIS A 567 28.67 -6.75 30.58
CA HIS A 567 28.22 -7.87 31.42
C HIS A 567 27.35 -7.40 32.57
N VAL A 568 27.83 -6.44 33.38
CA VAL A 568 27.06 -5.95 34.53
C VAL A 568 25.73 -5.31 34.11
N ALA A 569 25.71 -4.57 33.00
CA ALA A 569 24.50 -3.94 32.50
C ALA A 569 23.46 -4.95 32.00
N GLU A 570 23.88 -6.00 31.31
CA GLU A 570 23.01 -7.08 30.85
C GLU A 570 22.37 -7.81 32.05
N GLU A 571 23.17 -8.17 33.06
CA GLU A 571 22.68 -8.86 34.27
C GLU A 571 21.72 -7.99 35.09
N ILE A 572 22.00 -6.70 35.26
CA ILE A 572 21.07 -5.75 35.93
C ILE A 572 19.75 -5.64 35.16
N SER A 573 19.82 -5.53 33.83
CA SER A 573 18.63 -5.43 32.97
C SER A 573 17.80 -6.71 33.03
N TRP A 574 18.46 -7.86 32.99
CA TRP A 574 17.83 -9.17 33.14
C TRP A 574 17.14 -9.31 34.49
N TYR A 575 17.84 -8.99 35.59
CA TYR A 575 17.26 -9.02 36.94
C TYR A 575 16.00 -8.15 37.07
N ALA A 576 16.05 -6.92 36.53
CA ALA A 576 14.92 -5.99 36.57
C ALA A 576 13.72 -6.50 35.78
N GLN A 577 13.95 -7.11 34.62
CA GLN A 577 12.89 -7.72 33.81
C GLN A 577 12.26 -8.92 34.53
N MET A 578 13.08 -9.84 35.04
CA MET A 578 12.59 -11.05 35.70
C MET A 578 11.87 -10.74 37.02
N SER A 579 12.34 -9.75 37.78
CA SER A 579 11.72 -9.31 39.03
C SER A 579 10.34 -8.67 38.82
N ASP A 580 10.05 -8.05 37.67
CA ASP A 580 8.74 -7.48 37.36
C ASP A 580 7.77 -8.51 36.75
N ILE A 581 8.30 -9.45 35.96
CA ILE A 581 7.49 -10.46 35.26
C ILE A 581 6.99 -11.54 36.23
N LEU A 582 7.86 -12.14 37.03
CA LEU A 582 7.52 -13.32 37.82
C LEU A 582 6.41 -13.11 38.87
N PRO A 583 6.34 -11.99 39.61
CA PRO A 583 5.25 -11.76 40.58
C PRO A 583 3.86 -11.64 39.95
N ARG A 584 3.77 -11.13 38.71
CA ARG A 584 2.49 -10.88 38.02
C ARG A 584 1.75 -12.15 37.62
N PHE A 585 2.46 -13.27 37.50
CA PHE A 585 1.86 -14.54 37.13
C PHE A 585 1.57 -15.45 38.34
N HIS A 586 2.27 -15.28 39.47
CA HIS A 586 2.33 -16.35 40.48
C HIS A 586 2.17 -15.94 41.95
N GLY A 587 1.85 -14.67 42.27
CA GLY A 587 1.25 -14.28 43.55
C GLY A 587 2.08 -14.45 44.84
N ALA A 588 3.31 -15.00 44.78
CA ALA A 588 4.24 -15.07 45.91
C ALA A 588 5.71 -14.93 45.45
N LYS A 589 6.55 -14.41 46.34
CA LYS A 589 7.96 -14.06 46.13
C LYS A 589 8.82 -15.27 45.73
N SER A 590 9.15 -15.42 44.45
CA SER A 590 10.35 -16.20 44.06
C SER A 590 11.59 -15.34 44.38
N PRO A 591 12.56 -15.84 45.17
CA PRO A 591 13.72 -15.06 45.57
C PRO A 591 14.78 -15.13 44.45
N ILE A 592 14.64 -14.32 43.40
CA ILE A 592 15.79 -14.02 42.54
C ILE A 592 16.69 -13.07 43.32
N LEU A 593 17.94 -13.48 43.56
CA LEU A 593 18.95 -12.67 44.20
C LEU A 593 19.53 -11.64 43.20
N ASN A 594 19.64 -10.39 43.60
CA ASN A 594 20.37 -9.37 42.83
C ASN A 594 21.86 -9.36 43.23
N ASP A 595 22.66 -10.21 42.60
CA ASP A 595 24.12 -10.31 42.81
C ASP A 595 24.93 -9.34 41.92
N HIS A 596 24.30 -8.71 40.94
CA HIS A 596 24.90 -7.71 40.03
C HIS A 596 24.55 -6.26 40.40
N SER A 597 24.04 -6.03 41.62
CA SER A 597 23.76 -4.68 42.11
C SER A 597 25.05 -3.85 42.22
N LEU A 598 25.06 -2.69 41.55
CA LEU A 598 26.06 -1.63 41.72
C LEU A 598 25.78 -0.76 42.95
N SER A 599 24.94 -1.19 43.90
CA SER A 599 24.61 -0.43 45.10
C SER A 599 24.30 -1.34 46.28
N GLY A 600 24.60 -0.90 47.51
CA GLY A 600 24.40 -1.67 48.73
C GLY A 600 25.70 -2.09 49.40
N ALA A 601 25.60 -2.90 50.47
CA ALA A 601 26.74 -3.28 51.32
C ALA A 601 27.78 -4.17 50.60
N THR A 602 27.37 -4.89 49.54
CA THR A 602 28.22 -5.80 48.77
C THR A 602 28.00 -5.60 47.27
N PRO A 603 28.60 -4.55 46.67
CA PRO A 603 28.47 -4.32 45.24
C PRO A 603 29.17 -5.42 44.41
N CYS A 604 28.67 -5.65 43.20
CA CYS A 604 29.18 -6.73 42.33
C CYS A 604 30.61 -6.49 41.82
N LEU A 605 31.00 -5.23 41.60
CA LEU A 605 32.34 -4.87 41.17
C LEU A 605 33.26 -4.65 42.38
N ARG A 606 34.51 -5.07 42.26
CA ARG A 606 35.53 -4.90 43.30
C ARG A 606 36.88 -4.53 42.69
N LEU A 607 37.52 -3.53 43.28
CA LEU A 607 38.93 -3.21 43.07
C LEU A 607 39.76 -3.91 44.15
N LEU A 608 40.64 -4.81 43.74
CA LEU A 608 41.54 -5.55 44.61
C LEU A 608 42.80 -4.73 44.92
N ALA A 609 43.31 -4.89 46.14
CA ALA A 609 44.60 -4.35 46.52
C ALA A 609 45.71 -4.98 45.67
N LYS A 610 46.81 -4.26 45.48
CA LYS A 610 47.93 -4.75 44.67
C LYS A 610 48.51 -6.03 45.32
N GLY A 611 48.43 -7.17 44.62
CA GLY A 611 48.87 -8.48 45.11
C GLY A 611 47.78 -9.33 45.78
N GLU A 612 46.57 -8.82 45.95
CA GLU A 612 45.41 -9.59 46.42
C GLU A 612 44.85 -10.45 45.27
N GLN A 613 44.66 -11.75 45.52
CA GLN A 613 44.10 -12.66 44.52
C GLN A 613 42.58 -12.77 44.64
N ALA A 614 41.90 -12.77 43.49
CA ALA A 614 40.46 -12.99 43.42
C ALA A 614 40.11 -14.44 43.81
N THR A 615 39.35 -14.63 44.88
CA THR A 615 38.67 -15.90 45.16
C THR A 615 37.28 -15.85 44.55
N PHE A 616 37.09 -16.58 43.45
CA PHE A 616 35.78 -16.72 42.82
C PHE A 616 34.99 -17.85 43.49
N PRO A 617 33.67 -17.69 43.73
CA PRO A 617 32.81 -18.82 44.04
C PRO A 617 32.94 -19.87 42.92
N ASP A 618 32.85 -21.15 43.25
CA ASP A 618 32.96 -22.22 42.26
C ASP A 618 31.82 -22.08 41.23
N TYR A 619 32.17 -21.56 40.04
CA TYR A 619 31.23 -21.32 38.94
C TYR A 619 30.74 -22.63 38.31
N SER A 620 31.26 -23.78 38.76
CA SER A 620 30.77 -25.09 38.30
C SER A 620 29.32 -25.30 38.72
N VAL A 621 28.42 -25.15 37.76
CA VAL A 621 27.08 -25.75 37.84
C VAL A 621 27.30 -27.26 37.81
N PRO A 622 26.80 -28.04 38.79
CA PRO A 622 26.95 -29.49 38.79
C PRO A 622 26.34 -30.06 37.52
N GLU A 623 27.01 -31.02 36.88
CA GLU A 623 26.57 -31.56 35.59
C GLU A 623 25.17 -32.18 35.67
N ASP A 624 24.77 -32.66 36.85
CA ASP A 624 23.42 -33.13 37.17
C ASP A 624 22.37 -32.02 37.15
N VAL A 625 22.68 -30.82 37.64
CA VAL A 625 21.77 -29.65 37.58
C VAL A 625 21.66 -29.14 36.14
N ARG A 626 22.78 -29.14 35.40
CA ARG A 626 22.78 -28.76 33.98
C ARG A 626 22.01 -29.77 33.13
N ALA A 627 22.19 -31.06 33.39
CA ALA A 627 21.43 -32.14 32.74
C ALA A 627 19.94 -32.08 33.09
N GLU A 628 19.57 -31.83 34.35
CA GLU A 628 18.17 -31.70 34.77
C GLU A 628 17.47 -30.52 34.07
N VAL A 629 18.13 -29.36 33.97
CA VAL A 629 17.58 -28.19 33.26
C VAL A 629 17.52 -28.42 31.73
N SER A 630 18.49 -29.13 31.15
CA SER A 630 18.48 -29.48 29.72
C SER A 630 17.39 -30.50 29.38
N ASP A 631 17.25 -31.57 30.17
CA ASP A 631 16.19 -32.58 30.03
C ASP A 631 14.80 -31.97 30.19
N LEU A 632 14.66 -30.95 31.05
CA LEU A 632 13.43 -30.18 31.22
C LEU A 632 13.08 -29.30 30.01
N LEU A 633 14.07 -28.79 29.30
CA LEU A 633 13.87 -28.01 28.07
C LEU A 633 13.55 -28.93 26.88
N ASP A 634 14.09 -30.15 26.86
CA ASP A 634 13.92 -31.11 25.76
C ASP A 634 12.71 -32.04 25.90
N THR A 635 12.24 -32.32 27.13
CA THR A 635 11.12 -33.26 27.35
C THR A 635 9.87 -32.56 27.89
N HIS A 636 8.79 -32.58 27.12
CA HIS A 636 7.45 -32.13 27.56
C HIS A 636 6.80 -33.06 28.63
N THR A 637 7.55 -33.94 29.29
CA THR A 637 6.97 -35.12 29.97
C THR A 637 7.44 -35.37 31.41
N ALA A 638 8.39 -34.61 31.97
CA ALA A 638 8.75 -34.73 33.39
C ALA A 638 8.36 -33.46 34.18
N PRO A 639 7.75 -33.58 35.39
CA PRO A 639 7.48 -32.42 36.23
C PRO A 639 8.76 -31.98 36.99
N PRO A 640 9.27 -30.75 36.79
CA PRO A 640 10.43 -30.27 37.54
C PRO A 640 10.19 -30.17 39.05
N THR A 641 11.29 -30.38 39.77
CA THR A 641 11.45 -30.23 41.22
C THR A 641 11.26 -28.79 41.71
N CYS A 642 11.41 -27.79 40.82
CA CYS A 642 11.19 -26.36 41.11
C CYS A 642 9.96 -25.81 40.38
N ALA A 643 9.03 -25.21 41.13
CA ALA A 643 7.81 -24.61 40.59
C ALA A 643 8.08 -23.47 39.60
N SER A 644 9.15 -22.69 39.76
CA SER A 644 9.46 -21.60 38.81
C SER A 644 9.87 -22.16 37.45
N CYS A 645 10.75 -23.18 37.39
CA CYS A 645 11.15 -23.85 36.15
C CYS A 645 9.99 -24.63 35.51
N TYR A 646 9.10 -25.21 36.33
CA TYR A 646 7.86 -25.87 35.88
C TYR A 646 6.99 -24.96 35.01
N TYR A 647 6.81 -23.71 35.44
CA TYR A 647 5.89 -22.79 34.77
C TYR A 647 6.50 -22.07 33.56
N THR A 648 7.83 -21.85 33.51
CA THR A 648 8.49 -21.35 32.29
C THR A 648 8.46 -22.37 31.16
N VAL A 649 8.53 -23.67 31.44
CA VAL A 649 8.56 -24.74 30.41
C VAL A 649 7.15 -25.14 29.95
N ARG A 650 6.14 -25.17 30.83
CA ARG A 650 4.85 -25.84 30.56
C ARG A 650 3.91 -25.13 29.57
N ASP A 651 3.99 -23.81 29.37
CA ASP A 651 2.96 -23.09 28.58
C ASP A 651 3.16 -23.16 27.04
N GLY A 652 4.31 -23.62 26.54
CA GLY A 652 4.53 -23.92 25.10
C GLY A 652 4.14 -22.81 24.11
N SER A 653 3.92 -21.58 24.58
CA SER A 653 3.45 -20.46 23.79
C SER A 653 4.67 -19.72 23.22
N ARG A 654 4.49 -19.04 22.08
CA ARG A 654 5.57 -18.36 21.32
C ARG A 654 6.37 -17.31 22.12
N PHE A 655 6.01 -17.05 23.38
CA PHE A 655 6.69 -16.12 24.28
C PHE A 655 8.04 -16.65 24.81
N ASN A 656 8.19 -17.96 25.01
CA ASN A 656 9.39 -18.52 25.66
C ASN A 656 10.64 -18.55 24.77
N HIS A 657 10.46 -18.65 23.45
CA HIS A 657 11.55 -18.58 22.48
C HIS A 657 12.20 -17.18 22.40
N TRP A 658 11.64 -16.19 23.10
CA TRP A 658 12.15 -14.82 23.18
C TRP A 658 12.93 -14.53 24.47
N LEU A 659 12.84 -15.42 25.48
CA LEU A 659 13.39 -15.22 26.84
C LEU A 659 14.59 -16.14 27.16
N LEU A 660 14.75 -17.26 26.46
CA LEU A 660 15.83 -18.24 26.66
C LEU A 660 16.41 -18.61 25.30
N GLN A 661 17.23 -17.73 24.69
CA GLN A 661 17.71 -17.91 23.32
C GLN A 661 19.13 -18.50 23.23
N HIS A 662 19.84 -18.69 24.34
CA HIS A 662 21.22 -19.19 24.32
C HIS A 662 21.49 -20.19 25.46
N GLU A 663 22.41 -21.15 25.25
CA GLU A 663 22.98 -22.03 26.31
C GLU A 663 23.45 -21.26 27.55
N LYS A 664 23.78 -19.97 27.38
CA LYS A 664 24.18 -19.03 28.43
C LYS A 664 23.08 -18.80 29.49
N ASP A 665 21.80 -18.95 29.14
CA ASP A 665 20.68 -18.68 30.05
C ASP A 665 20.46 -19.81 31.06
N VAL A 666 20.90 -21.04 30.74
CA VAL A 666 20.82 -22.21 31.64
C VAL A 666 21.82 -22.08 32.79
N ASP A 667 23.06 -21.70 32.48
CA ASP A 667 24.11 -21.48 33.49
C ASP A 667 23.79 -20.28 34.38
N VAL A 668 23.23 -19.19 33.83
CA VAL A 668 22.80 -18.00 34.60
C VAL A 668 21.63 -18.34 35.53
N LEU A 669 20.60 -19.03 35.03
CA LEU A 669 19.46 -19.45 35.85
C LEU A 669 19.89 -20.43 36.96
N ALA A 670 20.80 -21.35 36.66
CA ALA A 670 21.36 -22.29 37.63
C ALA A 670 22.24 -21.60 38.70
N HIS A 671 23.02 -20.58 38.32
CA HIS A 671 23.83 -19.77 39.24
C HIS A 671 22.96 -19.01 40.24
N HIS A 672 21.91 -18.33 39.78
CA HIS A 672 21.02 -17.55 40.66
C HIS A 672 20.23 -18.44 41.64
N LEU A 673 19.86 -19.66 41.24
CA LEU A 673 19.10 -20.60 42.06
C LEU A 673 19.94 -21.26 43.19
N ARG A 674 21.27 -21.33 43.06
CA ARG A 674 22.16 -21.88 44.10
C ARG A 674 22.18 -21.08 45.41
N THR A 675 21.80 -19.81 45.38
CA THR A 675 21.93 -18.93 46.57
C THR A 675 20.74 -18.98 47.53
N SER A 676 19.62 -19.63 47.17
CA SER A 676 18.44 -19.72 48.06
C SER A 676 18.57 -20.77 49.16
N THR A 677 19.48 -21.74 49.05
CA THR A 677 19.65 -22.82 50.04
C THR A 677 20.48 -22.40 51.27
N LEU A 678 21.03 -21.18 51.31
CA LEU A 678 21.90 -20.71 52.40
C LEU A 678 21.24 -19.71 53.36
N SER A 679 19.96 -19.34 53.17
CA SER A 679 19.30 -18.29 53.98
C SER A 679 18.08 -18.73 54.79
N SER A 680 17.93 -20.02 55.11
CA SER A 680 16.88 -20.48 56.03
C SER A 680 17.39 -20.65 57.46
N VAL A 681 17.41 -19.57 58.26
CA VAL A 681 17.42 -19.66 59.72
C VAL A 681 16.60 -18.51 60.34
N ASN A 682 15.59 -18.88 61.13
CA ASN A 682 14.73 -18.08 62.04
C ASN A 682 13.68 -17.16 61.39
N SER A 683 12.42 -17.08 61.84
CA SER A 683 11.79 -17.45 63.12
C SER A 683 10.26 -17.57 62.97
N ASP A 684 9.66 -18.31 63.89
CA ASP A 684 8.24 -18.51 64.16
C ASP A 684 7.40 -17.21 64.36
N VAL A 685 6.07 -17.30 64.17
CA VAL A 685 5.02 -17.11 65.19
C VAL A 685 3.60 -16.98 64.56
N GLU A 686 2.67 -17.59 65.28
CA GLU A 686 1.24 -17.84 65.18
C GLU A 686 0.22 -16.66 65.13
N GLU A 687 -1.00 -17.08 64.75
CA GLU A 687 -2.34 -16.78 65.32
C GLU A 687 -3.27 -15.65 64.81
N HIS A 688 -4.43 -16.12 64.30
CA HIS A 688 -5.84 -15.77 64.64
C HIS A 688 -6.28 -14.28 64.66
N ARG A 689 -7.43 -13.87 64.08
CA ARG A 689 -8.81 -14.34 64.33
C ARG A 689 -9.83 -13.68 63.35
N ARG A 690 -10.91 -14.43 63.07
CA ARG A 690 -12.22 -14.12 62.44
C ARG A 690 -13.01 -12.98 63.19
N PRO A 691 -14.17 -12.42 62.73
CA PRO A 691 -15.27 -13.15 62.06
C PRO A 691 -16.23 -12.43 61.07
N ALA A 692 -17.11 -13.27 60.54
CA ALA A 692 -18.21 -13.07 59.60
C ALA A 692 -19.51 -12.47 60.17
N LYS A 693 -20.43 -12.10 59.25
CA LYS A 693 -21.91 -12.31 59.21
C LYS A 693 -22.56 -11.14 58.43
N ARG A 694 -23.66 -11.24 57.65
CA ARG A 694 -24.76 -12.23 57.50
C ARG A 694 -25.63 -11.87 56.26
N THR A 695 -26.06 -12.88 55.48
CA THR A 695 -27.45 -13.27 55.02
C THR A 695 -28.56 -12.20 54.84
N ARG A 696 -29.64 -12.32 54.02
CA ARG A 696 -30.28 -13.33 53.10
C ARG A 696 -31.55 -12.68 52.49
N MET A 697 -32.08 -13.26 51.39
CA MET A 697 -33.52 -13.45 51.03
C MET A 697 -34.35 -12.21 50.62
N GLN A 698 -35.37 -12.22 49.74
CA GLN A 698 -35.97 -13.16 48.76
C GLN A 698 -37.10 -12.39 48.00
N ASP A 699 -37.65 -13.01 46.94
CA ASP A 699 -39.02 -12.91 46.39
C ASP A 699 -39.41 -11.90 45.27
N ASP A 700 -39.62 -12.49 44.08
CA ASP A 700 -40.81 -12.58 43.21
C ASP A 700 -41.67 -11.38 42.71
N ALA A 701 -41.94 -11.48 41.40
CA ALA A 701 -43.14 -11.15 40.59
C ALA A 701 -43.61 -9.69 40.41
N HIS A 702 -43.63 -9.19 39.17
CA HIS A 702 -44.85 -9.07 38.35
C HIS A 702 -44.59 -8.45 36.95
N ARG A 703 -45.51 -8.82 36.07
CA ARG A 703 -45.72 -8.60 34.62
C ARG A 703 -46.29 -7.21 34.33
N GLU A 704 -45.93 -6.58 33.21
CA GLU A 704 -46.89 -6.02 32.21
C GLU A 704 -46.22 -5.40 30.97
N GLU A 705 -46.93 -5.54 29.84
CA GLU A 705 -46.61 -5.11 28.49
C GLU A 705 -46.91 -3.61 28.29
N GLU A 706 -46.03 -2.87 27.61
CA GLU A 706 -46.43 -1.63 26.92
C GLU A 706 -45.78 -1.50 25.52
N THR A 707 -46.66 -1.25 24.55
CA THR A 707 -46.44 -1.03 23.11
C THR A 707 -45.66 0.25 22.77
N PRO A 708 -44.82 0.27 21.71
CA PRO A 708 -44.36 1.52 21.11
C PRO A 708 -45.22 1.94 19.92
N GLN A 709 -45.68 3.19 19.99
CA GLN A 709 -46.58 3.87 19.07
C GLN A 709 -45.99 4.13 17.67
N ALA A 710 -46.90 4.24 16.71
CA ALA A 710 -46.64 4.55 15.30
C ALA A 710 -46.33 6.02 15.05
N VAL A 711 -45.26 6.31 14.30
CA VAL A 711 -45.02 7.63 13.67
C VAL A 711 -45.19 7.50 12.15
N LYS A 712 -46.07 8.37 11.63
CA LYS A 712 -46.61 8.38 10.26
C LYS A 712 -45.56 8.80 9.21
N LYS A 713 -45.57 8.14 8.04
CA LYS A 713 -44.84 8.58 6.84
C LYS A 713 -45.65 9.61 6.06
N ALA A 714 -45.04 10.75 5.76
CA ALA A 714 -45.58 11.78 4.86
C ALA A 714 -45.53 11.36 3.37
N PRO A 715 -46.39 11.90 2.50
CA PRO A 715 -46.45 11.51 1.10
C PRO A 715 -45.39 12.21 0.23
N ARG A 716 -44.85 11.49 -0.76
CA ARG A 716 -43.91 12.02 -1.77
C ARG A 716 -44.62 13.01 -2.70
N LYS A 717 -44.16 14.27 -2.71
CA LYS A 717 -44.51 15.29 -3.71
C LYS A 717 -43.87 15.00 -5.08
N ARG A 718 -44.53 15.46 -6.14
CA ARG A 718 -44.09 15.49 -7.55
C ARG A 718 -42.73 16.20 -7.67
N LYS A 719 -41.93 15.88 -8.70
CA LYS A 719 -40.70 16.63 -9.07
C LYS A 719 -41.07 18.11 -9.25
N ALA A 720 -40.81 18.90 -8.22
CA ALA A 720 -40.72 20.35 -8.33
C ALA A 720 -39.43 20.69 -9.08
N ASP A 721 -39.40 21.84 -9.73
CA ASP A 721 -38.16 22.47 -10.20
C ASP A 721 -37.13 22.44 -9.07
N VAL A 722 -35.88 22.11 -9.40
CA VAL A 722 -34.77 22.13 -8.43
C VAL A 722 -34.71 23.55 -7.88
N PRO A 723 -34.83 23.76 -6.54
CA PRO A 723 -34.76 25.08 -5.95
C PRO A 723 -33.49 25.79 -6.43
N GLU A 724 -33.63 27.05 -6.81
CA GLU A 724 -32.49 27.86 -7.22
C GLU A 724 -31.63 28.15 -5.98
N HIS A 725 -30.43 27.57 -5.93
CA HIS A 725 -29.47 27.77 -4.85
C HIS A 725 -29.05 29.24 -4.77
N GLN A 726 -29.33 29.87 -3.63
CA GLN A 726 -28.92 31.24 -3.33
C GLN A 726 -27.58 31.25 -2.58
N PRO A 727 -26.80 32.34 -2.64
CA PRO A 727 -25.54 32.45 -1.90
C PRO A 727 -25.69 32.16 -0.40
N GLU A 728 -26.78 32.62 0.21
CA GLU A 728 -27.16 32.37 1.61
C GLU A 728 -27.40 30.89 1.98
N ASP A 729 -27.52 29.97 1.01
CA ASP A 729 -27.65 28.54 1.28
C ASP A 729 -26.32 27.88 1.69
N PHE A 730 -25.19 28.58 1.56
CA PHE A 730 -23.85 28.05 1.80
C PHE A 730 -23.12 28.78 2.93
N THR A 731 -22.09 28.15 3.50
CA THR A 731 -21.26 28.80 4.52
C THR A 731 -20.60 30.05 3.94
N ALA A 732 -20.62 31.15 4.69
CA ALA A 732 -19.95 32.38 4.31
C ALA A 732 -18.47 32.10 4.00
N ARG A 733 -18.03 32.55 2.82
CA ARG A 733 -16.64 32.37 2.38
C ARG A 733 -15.71 33.26 3.19
N ALA A 734 -14.48 32.80 3.39
CA ALA A 734 -13.45 33.61 4.02
C ALA A 734 -13.18 34.87 3.18
N ALA A 735 -13.29 36.03 3.82
CA ALA A 735 -12.88 37.31 3.25
C ALA A 735 -11.38 37.49 3.52
N ASN A 736 -10.54 36.89 2.68
CA ASN A 736 -9.08 37.00 2.76
C ASN A 736 -8.47 37.47 1.42
N ALA A 737 -7.21 37.92 1.50
CA ALA A 737 -6.43 38.36 0.34
C ALA A 737 -5.97 37.19 -0.55
N TRP A 738 -5.79 35.98 0.02
CA TRP A 738 -5.40 34.77 -0.69
C TRP A 738 -6.64 34.06 -1.24
N LYS A 739 -6.67 33.75 -2.54
CA LYS A 739 -7.87 33.20 -3.19
C LYS A 739 -7.71 31.69 -3.33
N ILE A 740 -8.33 30.92 -2.44
CA ILE A 740 -8.11 29.49 -2.24
C ILE A 740 -9.37 28.70 -2.63
N GLY A 741 -9.16 27.60 -3.35
CA GLY A 741 -10.18 26.57 -3.52
C GLY A 741 -9.75 25.42 -4.43
N PRO A 742 -10.57 24.38 -4.63
CA PRO A 742 -10.16 23.20 -5.37
C PRO A 742 -10.47 23.28 -6.86
N HIS A 743 -9.91 22.34 -7.61
CA HIS A 743 -10.35 22.01 -8.96
C HIS A 743 -11.68 21.23 -8.91
N VAL A 744 -12.80 21.91 -9.11
CA VAL A 744 -14.15 21.35 -8.93
C VAL A 744 -14.72 20.69 -10.19
N SER A 745 -15.65 19.75 -9.98
CA SER A 745 -16.34 19.09 -11.08
C SER A 745 -17.36 20.01 -11.76
N ALA A 746 -17.38 19.98 -13.10
CA ALA A 746 -18.41 20.58 -13.95
C ALA A 746 -19.49 19.56 -14.40
N ALA A 747 -19.60 18.42 -13.70
CA ALA A 747 -20.54 17.37 -14.09
C ALA A 747 -21.99 17.87 -14.10
N GLY A 748 -22.71 17.57 -15.18
CA GLY A 748 -24.09 18.02 -15.39
C GLY A 748 -24.23 19.46 -15.90
N GLY A 749 -23.13 20.18 -16.15
CA GLY A 749 -23.11 21.53 -16.72
C GLY A 749 -22.03 22.40 -16.09
N VAL A 750 -21.38 23.25 -16.88
CA VAL A 750 -20.33 24.18 -16.42
C VAL A 750 -20.83 25.11 -15.32
N GLU A 751 -22.10 25.49 -15.36
CA GLU A 751 -22.76 26.32 -14.36
C GLU A 751 -22.78 25.69 -12.96
N ASN A 752 -22.61 24.37 -12.84
CA ASN A 752 -22.63 23.67 -11.55
C ASN A 752 -21.29 23.76 -10.82
N ALA A 753 -20.20 24.10 -11.51
CA ALA A 753 -18.90 24.29 -10.87
C ALA A 753 -18.95 25.38 -9.80
N ILE A 754 -19.68 26.47 -10.05
CA ILE A 754 -19.84 27.58 -9.08
C ILE A 754 -20.53 27.11 -7.81
N ILE A 755 -21.55 26.23 -7.93
CA ILE A 755 -22.24 25.66 -6.78
C ILE A 755 -21.31 24.73 -6.00
N ASN A 756 -20.52 23.90 -6.70
CA ASN A 756 -19.57 22.99 -6.07
C ASN A 756 -18.45 23.75 -5.36
N ALA A 757 -17.96 24.86 -5.92
CA ALA A 757 -16.99 25.74 -5.29
C ALA A 757 -17.58 26.43 -4.05
N ALA A 758 -18.82 26.95 -4.13
CA ALA A 758 -19.50 27.54 -2.99
C ALA A 758 -19.73 26.52 -1.85
N ALA A 759 -20.03 25.27 -2.18
CA ALA A 759 -20.28 24.21 -1.21
C ALA A 759 -19.07 23.85 -0.31
N VAL A 760 -17.85 24.10 -0.80
CA VAL A 760 -16.60 23.88 -0.05
C VAL A 760 -16.06 25.16 0.60
N GLY A 761 -16.77 26.29 0.47
CA GLY A 761 -16.32 27.59 1.02
C GLY A 761 -15.18 28.25 0.23
N ALA A 762 -14.95 27.80 -1.01
CA ALA A 762 -13.87 28.29 -1.85
C ALA A 762 -14.14 29.70 -2.38
N ASN A 763 -13.12 30.55 -2.46
CA ASN A 763 -13.17 31.88 -3.06
C ASN A 763 -12.35 32.01 -4.36
N ALA A 764 -11.60 30.96 -4.74
CA ALA A 764 -11.11 30.67 -6.10
C ALA A 764 -11.46 29.22 -6.47
N PHE A 765 -11.45 28.85 -7.75
CA PHE A 765 -11.57 27.44 -8.14
C PHE A 765 -11.07 27.21 -9.56
N ALA A 766 -10.75 25.96 -9.89
CA ALA A 766 -10.45 25.54 -11.25
C ALA A 766 -11.53 24.62 -11.83
N ILE A 767 -11.61 24.55 -13.16
CA ILE A 767 -12.59 23.73 -13.89
C ILE A 767 -12.04 23.19 -15.21
N PHE A 768 -12.46 21.97 -15.56
CA PHE A 768 -12.42 21.54 -16.96
C PHE A 768 -13.65 22.08 -17.71
N LEU A 769 -13.42 22.73 -18.84
CA LEU A 769 -14.48 23.30 -19.70
C LEU A 769 -15.19 22.23 -20.54
N LYS A 770 -14.52 21.09 -20.75
CA LYS A 770 -14.98 19.97 -21.55
C LYS A 770 -14.37 18.65 -21.08
N SER A 771 -14.74 17.53 -21.69
CA SER A 771 -14.15 16.24 -21.34
C SER A 771 -12.69 16.14 -21.80
N GLN A 772 -11.80 15.90 -20.85
CA GLN A 772 -10.37 15.70 -21.03
C GLN A 772 -9.98 14.38 -21.71
N ARG A 773 -10.94 13.51 -22.04
CA ARG A 773 -10.71 12.18 -22.64
C ARG A 773 -10.97 12.13 -24.15
N LYS A 774 -11.37 13.24 -24.77
CA LYS A 774 -11.78 13.32 -26.17
C LYS A 774 -11.19 14.57 -26.82
N TRP A 775 -10.91 14.49 -28.11
CA TRP A 775 -10.47 15.64 -28.92
C TRP A 775 -11.62 16.60 -29.26
N ASP A 776 -12.81 16.05 -29.47
CA ASP A 776 -14.00 16.81 -29.87
C ASP A 776 -15.09 16.75 -28.78
N SER A 777 -15.70 17.89 -28.51
CA SER A 777 -16.75 18.07 -27.51
C SER A 777 -17.82 19.02 -28.04
N SER A 778 -19.09 18.73 -27.72
CA SER A 778 -20.22 19.58 -28.12
C SER A 778 -20.03 21.02 -27.68
N ALA A 779 -20.51 21.96 -28.50
CA ALA A 779 -20.52 23.39 -28.17
C ALA A 779 -21.26 23.64 -26.84
N LEU A 780 -20.79 24.64 -26.09
CA LEU A 780 -21.50 25.12 -24.91
C LEU A 780 -22.89 25.62 -25.30
N GLN A 781 -23.90 25.25 -24.52
CA GLN A 781 -25.28 25.71 -24.75
C GLN A 781 -25.43 27.13 -24.21
N ASP A 782 -26.09 28.02 -24.95
CA ASP A 782 -26.29 29.43 -24.56
C ASP A 782 -26.92 29.57 -23.17
N LYS A 783 -27.88 28.69 -22.85
CA LYS A 783 -28.52 28.64 -21.52
C LYS A 783 -27.52 28.34 -20.40
N SER A 784 -26.56 27.45 -20.62
CA SER A 784 -25.52 27.13 -19.63
C SER A 784 -24.50 28.27 -19.50
N ILE A 785 -24.17 28.95 -20.61
CA ILE A 785 -23.29 30.14 -20.59
C ILE A 785 -23.93 31.27 -19.77
N GLN A 786 -25.19 31.61 -20.07
CA GLN A 786 -25.92 32.65 -19.33
C GLN A 786 -26.00 32.30 -17.84
N LYS A 787 -26.39 31.06 -17.53
CA LYS A 787 -26.51 30.60 -16.15
C LYS A 787 -25.19 30.57 -15.40
N PHE A 788 -24.08 30.26 -16.08
CA PHE A 788 -22.74 30.36 -15.49
C PHE A 788 -22.42 31.82 -15.12
N LYS A 789 -22.64 32.77 -16.04
CA LYS A 789 -22.39 34.20 -15.78
C LYS A 789 -23.28 34.77 -14.69
N GLU A 790 -24.56 34.41 -14.67
CA GLU A 790 -25.52 34.77 -13.62
C GLU A 790 -25.06 34.27 -12.25
N ARG A 791 -24.71 32.98 -12.14
CA ARG A 791 -24.19 32.39 -10.90
C ARG A 791 -22.87 33.02 -10.49
N MET A 792 -21.98 33.32 -11.43
CA MET A 792 -20.69 33.94 -11.12
C MET A 792 -20.90 35.30 -10.47
N LYS A 793 -21.84 36.10 -10.99
CA LYS A 793 -22.24 37.40 -10.42
C LYS A 793 -22.96 37.23 -9.08
N ALA A 794 -23.95 36.34 -8.99
CA ALA A 794 -24.75 36.13 -7.78
C ALA A 794 -23.89 35.63 -6.61
N PHE A 795 -22.99 34.70 -6.89
CA PHE A 795 -22.02 34.20 -5.92
C PHE A 795 -20.77 35.09 -5.87
N GLY A 796 -20.68 36.24 -6.53
CA GLY A 796 -19.54 37.16 -6.39
C GLY A 796 -18.14 36.56 -6.64
N TYR A 797 -18.01 35.64 -7.60
CA TYR A 797 -16.70 35.17 -8.06
C TYR A 797 -16.15 36.14 -9.13
N SER A 798 -14.90 36.56 -8.98
CA SER A 798 -14.19 37.31 -10.02
C SER A 798 -13.68 36.35 -11.10
N PRO A 799 -13.79 36.68 -12.40
CA PRO A 799 -13.15 35.93 -13.47
C PRO A 799 -11.64 35.72 -13.29
N ALA A 800 -10.97 36.64 -12.58
CA ALA A 800 -9.54 36.57 -12.29
C ALA A 800 -9.19 35.49 -11.24
N HIS A 801 -10.17 34.99 -10.48
CA HIS A 801 -9.97 33.97 -9.44
C HIS A 801 -10.49 32.60 -9.88
N ILE A 802 -10.85 32.44 -11.15
CA ILE A 802 -11.25 31.17 -11.74
C ILE A 802 -10.15 30.77 -12.71
N LEU A 803 -9.57 29.58 -12.52
CA LEU A 803 -8.44 29.08 -13.30
C LEU A 803 -8.84 27.81 -14.08
N PRO A 804 -9.54 27.93 -15.22
CA PRO A 804 -9.84 26.78 -16.08
C PRO A 804 -8.58 26.01 -16.44
N HIS A 805 -8.68 24.70 -16.41
CA HIS A 805 -7.56 23.81 -16.71
C HIS A 805 -7.77 23.14 -18.06
N GLY A 806 -6.72 23.12 -18.88
CA GLY A 806 -6.72 22.51 -20.20
C GLY A 806 -6.73 20.99 -20.19
N SER A 807 -7.10 20.39 -21.33
CA SER A 807 -7.04 18.94 -21.49
C SER A 807 -5.61 18.44 -21.50
N TYR A 808 -5.35 17.41 -20.70
CA TYR A 808 -4.10 16.67 -20.71
C TYR A 808 -3.75 16.04 -22.07
N LEU A 809 -4.65 15.97 -23.07
CA LEU A 809 -4.29 15.38 -24.38
C LEU A 809 -3.43 16.29 -25.26
N VAL A 810 -3.44 17.59 -25.00
CA VAL A 810 -2.80 18.58 -25.86
C VAL A 810 -1.26 18.45 -25.73
N ASN A 811 -0.51 18.63 -26.83
CA ASN A 811 0.95 18.77 -26.86
C ASN A 811 1.34 19.67 -28.06
N LEU A 812 1.54 20.96 -27.83
CA LEU A 812 1.90 21.99 -28.85
C LEU A 812 3.42 22.01 -29.10
N GLY A 813 4.23 21.49 -28.17
CA GLY A 813 5.67 21.26 -28.39
C GLY A 813 5.99 20.00 -29.19
N ASN A 814 4.97 19.23 -29.61
CA ASN A 814 5.15 17.98 -30.33
C ASN A 814 5.83 18.24 -31.68
N PRO A 815 6.95 17.57 -32.02
CA PRO A 815 7.61 17.76 -33.31
C PRO A 815 6.75 17.31 -34.50
N ASP A 816 5.84 16.36 -34.30
CA ASP A 816 4.87 15.87 -35.30
C ASP A 816 3.78 16.93 -35.56
N GLN A 817 3.78 17.48 -36.77
CA GLN A 817 2.85 18.54 -37.18
C GLN A 817 1.38 18.13 -37.03
N GLU A 818 1.00 16.91 -37.40
CA GLU A 818 -0.41 16.49 -37.37
C GLU A 818 -0.94 16.40 -35.92
N LYS A 819 -0.11 15.87 -35.01
CA LYS A 819 -0.45 15.80 -33.58
C LYS A 819 -0.46 17.19 -32.93
N ARG A 820 0.48 18.05 -33.34
CA ARG A 820 0.55 19.44 -32.90
C ARG A 820 -0.68 20.23 -33.37
N ASP A 821 -1.15 20.03 -34.59
CA ASP A 821 -2.34 20.70 -35.11
C ASP A 821 -3.62 20.24 -34.39
N LYS A 822 -3.78 18.94 -34.11
CA LYS A 822 -4.89 18.44 -33.27
C LYS A 822 -4.87 19.04 -31.86
N SER A 823 -3.67 19.17 -31.31
CA SER A 823 -3.45 19.83 -30.02
C SER A 823 -3.84 21.30 -30.08
N TYR A 824 -3.39 22.02 -31.11
CA TYR A 824 -3.70 23.43 -31.34
C TYR A 824 -5.20 23.70 -31.50
N GLU A 825 -5.92 22.88 -32.25
CA GLU A 825 -7.37 23.05 -32.40
C GLU A 825 -8.11 22.79 -31.08
N CYS A 826 -7.70 21.78 -30.31
CA CYS A 826 -8.28 21.51 -29.00
C CYS A 826 -8.02 22.67 -28.01
N PHE A 827 -6.78 23.19 -28.00
CA PHE A 827 -6.35 24.33 -27.21
C PHE A 827 -7.11 25.61 -27.57
N LEU A 828 -7.24 25.90 -28.87
CA LEU A 828 -7.98 27.06 -29.36
C LEU A 828 -9.47 26.99 -29.01
N ASP A 829 -10.09 25.80 -29.07
CA ASP A 829 -11.48 25.60 -28.63
C ASP A 829 -11.64 25.89 -27.14
N ASP A 830 -10.68 25.48 -26.29
CA ASP A 830 -10.74 25.78 -24.86
C ASP A 830 -10.64 27.30 -24.57
N LEU A 831 -9.74 28.01 -25.27
CA LEU A 831 -9.64 29.47 -25.13
C LEU A 831 -10.93 30.18 -25.54
N LYS A 832 -11.55 29.77 -26.66
CA LYS A 832 -12.85 30.30 -27.08
C LYS A 832 -13.96 30.02 -26.07
N ARG A 833 -13.93 28.87 -25.39
CA ARG A 833 -14.87 28.56 -24.30
C ARG A 833 -14.64 29.45 -23.08
N CYS A 834 -13.39 29.76 -22.73
CA CYS A 834 -13.08 30.76 -21.70
C CYS A 834 -13.73 32.12 -22.05
N GLU A 835 -13.56 32.60 -23.28
CA GLU A 835 -14.15 33.88 -23.72
C GLU A 835 -15.67 33.88 -23.66
N GLN A 836 -16.29 32.79 -24.13
CA GLN A 836 -17.75 32.63 -24.06
C GLN A 836 -18.27 32.71 -22.62
N LEU A 837 -17.55 32.09 -21.68
CA LEU A 837 -17.90 32.11 -20.25
C LEU A 837 -17.51 33.42 -19.55
N GLY A 838 -16.68 34.26 -20.18
CA GLY A 838 -16.17 35.51 -19.60
C GLY A 838 -15.01 35.29 -18.62
N LEU A 839 -14.26 34.21 -18.78
CA LEU A 839 -13.10 33.85 -17.96
C LEU A 839 -11.83 34.48 -18.55
N GLN A 840 -10.93 34.93 -17.68
CA GLN A 840 -9.72 35.67 -18.08
C GLN A 840 -8.47 34.80 -18.12
N LEU A 841 -8.45 33.70 -17.38
CA LEU A 841 -7.30 32.82 -17.27
C LEU A 841 -7.58 31.49 -17.98
N TYR A 842 -6.53 30.84 -18.44
CA TYR A 842 -6.56 29.45 -18.90
C TYR A 842 -5.24 28.80 -18.52
N ASN A 843 -5.26 27.98 -17.47
CA ASN A 843 -4.12 27.16 -17.09
C ASN A 843 -3.98 25.98 -18.03
N PHE A 844 -2.75 25.76 -18.44
CA PHE A 844 -2.49 24.73 -19.40
C PHE A 844 -1.34 23.83 -19.01
N GLN A 845 -1.73 22.62 -18.58
CA GLN A 845 -0.94 21.42 -18.43
C GLN A 845 -1.19 20.48 -19.64
N TRP A 846 -0.24 19.63 -19.99
CA TRP A 846 -0.26 18.86 -21.25
C TRP A 846 0.12 17.40 -20.94
N VAL A 847 -0.11 16.31 -21.70
CA VAL A 847 0.30 14.91 -21.37
C VAL A 847 0.39 14.02 -22.60
N PHE A 848 1.42 13.17 -22.67
CA PHE A 848 1.39 12.00 -23.55
C PHE A 848 1.06 10.70 -22.79
N HIS A 849 -0.07 10.08 -23.11
CA HIS A 849 -0.35 8.68 -22.80
C HIS A 849 0.31 7.81 -23.89
N HIS A 850 1.42 7.14 -23.58
CA HIS A 850 1.85 5.98 -24.39
C HIS A 850 1.45 4.71 -23.65
N SER A 851 0.42 4.00 -24.13
CA SER A 851 0.23 2.60 -23.75
C SER A 851 1.30 1.78 -24.47
N ILE A 852 2.35 1.42 -23.75
CA ILE A 852 3.09 0.20 -24.06
C ILE A 852 2.58 -0.83 -23.07
N GLY A 853 1.83 -1.80 -23.57
CA GLY A 853 1.39 -2.94 -22.77
C GLY A 853 2.60 -3.70 -22.22
N MET A 854 2.88 -3.48 -20.94
CA MET A 854 3.26 -4.48 -19.94
C MET A 854 3.28 -3.80 -18.57
N CYS A 855 2.75 -4.52 -17.58
CA CYS A 855 2.53 -4.11 -16.19
C CYS A 855 1.24 -3.29 -15.94
N ASN A 856 0.31 -3.89 -15.20
CA ASN A 856 -0.93 -3.29 -14.69
C ASN A 856 -0.61 -2.28 -13.58
N VAL A 857 0.03 -1.16 -13.90
CA VAL A 857 0.07 0.03 -13.06
C VAL A 857 -0.21 1.24 -13.96
N SER A 858 -1.35 1.89 -13.73
CA SER A 858 -1.74 3.11 -14.45
C SER A 858 -0.91 4.28 -13.91
N LEU A 859 0.24 4.55 -14.54
CA LEU A 859 0.97 5.80 -14.34
C LEU A 859 0.36 6.88 -15.25
N THR A 860 -0.40 7.78 -14.64
CA THR A 860 -0.72 9.09 -15.24
C THR A 860 0.41 10.03 -14.82
N ILE A 861 1.13 10.58 -15.79
CA ILE A 861 2.15 11.63 -15.62
C ILE A 861 1.61 12.81 -16.38
N SER A 862 1.47 13.99 -15.73
CA SER A 862 1.10 15.21 -16.42
C SER A 862 2.29 16.12 -16.80
N SER A 863 2.33 16.76 -17.99
CA SER A 863 3.53 17.28 -18.72
C SER A 863 3.32 18.26 -19.92
N PRO A 864 3.87 19.49 -19.94
CA PRO A 864 3.32 20.62 -20.61
C PRO A 864 3.83 20.83 -22.06
N GLY A 865 4.03 19.74 -22.76
CA GLY A 865 4.90 19.70 -23.92
C GLY A 865 5.96 18.68 -23.65
N SER A 866 6.17 17.84 -24.66
CA SER A 866 7.20 16.82 -24.63
C SER A 866 7.87 16.79 -25.99
N THR A 867 9.20 16.72 -26.00
CA THR A 867 9.96 16.42 -27.22
C THR A 867 9.61 15.04 -27.78
N VAL A 868 8.93 14.20 -26.98
CA VAL A 868 8.65 12.77 -27.20
C VAL A 868 9.90 11.98 -27.59
N GLY A 869 11.09 12.48 -27.23
CA GLY A 869 12.39 11.97 -27.65
C GLY A 869 12.70 12.13 -29.14
N ALA A 870 11.92 12.91 -29.89
CA ALA A 870 12.00 13.05 -31.35
C ALA A 870 12.32 14.47 -31.85
N GLY A 871 12.67 15.39 -30.95
CA GLY A 871 13.05 16.77 -31.26
C GLY A 871 13.94 17.39 -30.17
N THR A 872 14.61 18.51 -30.47
CA THR A 872 15.41 19.24 -29.47
C THR A 872 14.51 20.06 -28.55
N LEU A 873 15.00 20.35 -27.34
CA LEU A 873 14.30 21.16 -26.36
C LEU A 873 13.96 22.54 -26.93
N GLU A 874 14.94 23.23 -27.54
CA GLU A 874 14.82 24.57 -28.10
C GLU A 874 13.75 24.65 -29.18
N LYS A 875 13.68 23.60 -30.04
CA LYS A 875 12.67 23.51 -31.08
C LYS A 875 11.28 23.35 -30.48
N SER A 876 11.12 22.50 -29.47
CA SER A 876 9.84 22.32 -28.80
C SER A 876 9.38 23.57 -28.04
N LEU A 877 10.29 24.30 -27.39
CA LEU A 877 10.01 25.60 -26.76
C LEU A 877 9.49 26.61 -27.81
N SER A 878 10.16 26.68 -28.97
CA SER A 878 9.76 27.55 -30.08
C SER A 878 8.38 27.20 -30.63
N LEU A 879 8.09 25.89 -30.81
CA LEU A 879 6.78 25.43 -31.27
C LEU A 879 5.63 25.78 -30.31
N ILE A 880 5.90 25.75 -29.01
CA ILE A 880 4.94 26.16 -27.98
C ILE A 880 4.65 27.66 -28.12
N ALA A 881 5.69 28.49 -28.17
CA ALA A 881 5.55 29.93 -28.34
C ALA A 881 4.80 30.29 -29.63
N ASP A 882 5.12 29.63 -30.76
CA ASP A 882 4.42 29.81 -32.04
C ASP A 882 2.93 29.50 -31.93
N CYS A 883 2.56 28.42 -31.23
CA CYS A 883 1.16 28.06 -31.04
C CYS A 883 0.43 29.07 -30.15
N ILE A 884 1.08 29.60 -29.11
CA ILE A 884 0.54 30.67 -28.27
C ILE A 884 0.31 31.94 -29.11
N ASN A 885 1.31 32.36 -29.89
CA ASN A 885 1.22 33.51 -30.79
C ASN A 885 0.07 33.36 -31.79
N ARG A 886 -0.10 32.16 -32.36
CA ARG A 886 -1.23 31.84 -33.25
C ARG A 886 -2.58 31.89 -32.53
N ALA A 887 -2.65 31.48 -31.27
CA ALA A 887 -3.89 31.50 -30.50
C ALA A 887 -4.27 32.92 -30.07
N HIS A 888 -3.29 33.73 -29.66
CA HIS A 888 -3.43 35.16 -29.38
C HIS A 888 -3.97 35.96 -30.58
N LYS A 889 -3.68 35.53 -31.82
CA LYS A 889 -4.23 36.14 -33.03
C LYS A 889 -5.69 35.75 -33.31
N LYS A 890 -6.22 34.73 -32.62
CA LYS A 890 -7.57 34.17 -32.82
C LYS A 890 -8.49 34.33 -31.60
N THR A 891 -7.99 34.95 -30.55
CA THR A 891 -8.66 35.19 -29.27
C THR A 891 -8.25 36.57 -28.78
N ASP A 892 -9.06 37.21 -27.96
CA ASP A 892 -8.91 38.61 -27.60
C ASP A 892 -8.42 38.78 -26.16
N ASN A 893 -9.00 38.05 -25.20
CA ASN A 893 -8.94 38.48 -23.79
C ASN A 893 -8.37 37.45 -22.80
N VAL A 894 -8.10 36.22 -23.23
CA VAL A 894 -7.66 35.15 -22.32
C VAL A 894 -6.14 35.17 -22.14
N ILE A 895 -5.69 35.20 -20.90
CA ILE A 895 -4.30 35.02 -20.50
C ILE A 895 -4.00 33.52 -20.43
N ILE A 896 -3.07 33.07 -21.25
CA ILE A 896 -2.59 31.68 -21.25
C ILE A 896 -1.58 31.52 -20.12
N VAL A 897 -1.86 30.62 -19.19
CA VAL A 897 -1.04 30.40 -17.99
C VAL A 897 -0.29 29.07 -18.13
N LEU A 898 1.03 29.14 -18.15
CA LEU A 898 1.95 28.00 -18.29
C LEU A 898 2.24 27.39 -16.93
N GLU A 899 2.03 26.09 -16.74
CA GLU A 899 2.32 25.42 -15.47
C GLU A 899 3.75 24.85 -15.44
N ASN A 900 4.42 24.92 -14.28
CA ASN A 900 5.68 24.20 -14.07
C ASN A 900 5.46 22.71 -13.73
N MET A 901 6.51 21.89 -13.86
CA MET A 901 6.35 20.44 -13.96
C MET A 901 7.36 19.64 -13.16
N ALA A 902 7.05 18.36 -12.94
CA ALA A 902 7.88 17.49 -12.10
C ALA A 902 9.22 17.00 -12.73
N SER A 903 9.45 17.10 -14.04
CA SER A 903 10.65 16.49 -14.70
C SER A 903 11.10 17.23 -15.97
N SER A 904 12.40 17.24 -16.30
CA SER A 904 12.94 17.74 -17.60
C SER A 904 13.77 16.70 -18.36
N LEU A 905 14.14 17.04 -19.61
CA LEU A 905 15.12 16.35 -20.46
C LEU A 905 16.58 16.43 -19.97
N CYS A 906 16.92 17.32 -19.03
CA CYS A 906 18.29 17.83 -18.91
C CYS A 906 18.98 17.64 -17.55
N ASP A 907 18.57 16.67 -16.73
CA ASP A 907 19.25 16.42 -15.44
C ASP A 907 20.30 15.31 -15.53
N LEU A 908 21.18 15.36 -16.56
CA LEU A 908 22.31 14.44 -16.68
C LEU A 908 23.46 14.96 -17.55
N VAL A 909 23.77 16.26 -17.48
CA VAL A 909 25.09 16.78 -17.85
C VAL A 909 25.45 17.91 -16.90
N SER A 910 26.11 17.59 -15.77
CA SER A 910 27.26 18.38 -15.25
C SER A 910 27.77 18.03 -13.84
N SER A 911 27.15 17.16 -13.05
CA SER A 911 27.81 16.69 -11.82
C SER A 911 27.28 15.35 -11.33
N ALA A 912 28.20 14.41 -11.14
CA ALA A 912 28.04 13.08 -10.56
C ALA A 912 27.34 12.01 -11.42
N ILE A 913 28.19 11.14 -11.95
CA ILE A 913 27.96 9.70 -12.05
C ILE A 913 27.52 9.20 -10.67
N ASP A 914 26.31 8.65 -10.55
CA ASP A 914 25.93 7.47 -9.73
C ASP A 914 24.40 7.42 -9.49
N ASP A 915 23.88 6.19 -9.41
CA ASP A 915 22.52 5.78 -9.02
C ASP A 915 21.34 5.90 -10.02
N GLY A 916 21.29 4.94 -10.94
CA GLY A 916 20.26 3.89 -10.88
C GLY A 916 18.76 4.25 -11.02
N CYS A 917 18.36 5.42 -11.53
CA CYS A 917 16.93 5.73 -11.75
C CYS A 917 16.54 5.86 -13.23
N GLN A 918 16.33 4.74 -13.92
CA GLN A 918 15.57 4.71 -15.18
C GLN A 918 14.12 4.33 -14.90
N ALA A 919 13.26 5.34 -14.70
CA ALA A 919 11.81 5.17 -14.70
C ALA A 919 11.07 6.37 -15.34
N GLY A 920 11.09 6.45 -16.67
CA GLY A 920 9.92 6.89 -17.47
C GLY A 920 9.52 8.37 -17.54
N SER A 921 10.37 9.36 -17.21
CA SER A 921 9.94 10.79 -17.16
C SER A 921 10.80 11.82 -17.93
N GLY A 922 11.86 11.40 -18.63
CA GLY A 922 12.88 12.33 -19.18
C GLY A 922 12.56 13.06 -20.50
N ASN A 923 11.31 13.40 -20.81
CA ASN A 923 10.97 14.13 -22.06
C ASN A 923 10.03 15.34 -21.85
N VAL A 924 9.89 15.81 -20.61
CA VAL A 924 8.91 16.83 -20.20
C VAL A 924 9.58 18.21 -20.24
N ILE A 925 8.85 19.26 -20.61
CA ILE A 925 9.34 20.65 -20.64
C ILE A 925 8.75 21.41 -19.45
N GLY A 926 9.39 22.44 -18.93
CA GLY A 926 8.83 23.33 -17.91
C GLY A 926 9.05 22.89 -16.47
N SER A 927 9.98 21.95 -16.19
CA SER A 927 10.38 21.70 -14.79
C SER A 927 11.36 22.73 -14.26
N ARG A 928 12.14 23.37 -15.14
CA ARG A 928 13.02 24.50 -14.80
C ARG A 928 12.34 25.81 -15.16
N PHE A 929 12.42 26.81 -14.30
CA PHE A 929 11.82 28.13 -14.58
C PHE A 929 12.41 28.80 -15.83
N SER A 930 13.69 28.56 -16.14
CA SER A 930 14.35 29.06 -17.34
C SER A 930 13.68 28.60 -18.65
N GLU A 931 13.08 27.40 -18.67
CA GLU A 931 12.35 26.87 -19.83
C GLU A 931 11.01 27.60 -20.04
N LEU A 932 10.30 27.91 -18.94
CA LEU A 932 9.08 28.73 -18.99
C LEU A 932 9.39 30.16 -19.43
N GLY A 933 10.48 30.73 -18.88
CA GLY A 933 10.98 32.05 -19.26
C GLY A 933 11.33 32.11 -20.74
N GLU A 934 11.91 31.05 -21.31
CA GLU A 934 12.24 30.98 -22.73
C GLU A 934 11.01 30.98 -23.63
N ILE A 935 9.96 30.25 -23.28
CA ILE A 935 8.68 30.31 -24.00
C ILE A 935 8.14 31.75 -23.98
N ILE A 936 8.09 32.37 -22.80
CA ILE A 936 7.55 33.73 -22.62
C ILE A 936 8.36 34.76 -23.40
N ARG A 937 9.69 34.62 -23.48
CA ARG A 937 10.56 35.50 -24.28
C ARG A 937 10.13 35.50 -25.76
N GLN A 938 9.76 34.34 -26.29
CA GLN A 938 9.36 34.15 -27.69
C GLN A 938 7.88 34.47 -27.98
N VAL A 939 7.04 34.61 -26.95
CA VAL A 939 5.66 35.06 -27.12
C VAL A 939 5.63 36.55 -27.52
N GLU A 940 4.86 36.88 -28.56
CA GLU A 940 4.68 38.23 -29.11
C GLU A 940 3.91 39.12 -28.11
N ASP A 941 2.70 38.70 -27.73
CA ASP A 941 1.84 39.41 -26.78
C ASP A 941 2.07 38.92 -25.35
N LYS A 942 3.08 39.50 -24.70
CA LYS A 942 3.47 39.17 -23.33
C LYS A 942 2.43 39.57 -22.27
N THR A 943 1.44 40.41 -22.62
CA THR A 943 0.37 40.80 -21.69
C THR A 943 -0.64 39.67 -21.43
N ARG A 944 -0.71 38.70 -22.36
CA ARG A 944 -1.64 37.57 -22.33
C ARG A 944 -0.96 36.22 -22.16
N VAL A 945 0.20 36.21 -21.50
CA VAL A 945 0.87 34.99 -21.02
C VAL A 945 1.22 35.14 -19.54
N GLY A 946 1.24 34.05 -18.81
CA GLY A 946 1.65 33.99 -17.41
C GLY A 946 2.07 32.59 -16.98
N VAL A 947 2.33 32.40 -15.69
CA VAL A 947 2.76 31.12 -15.10
C VAL A 947 1.89 30.74 -13.90
N CYS A 948 1.60 29.43 -13.80
CA CYS A 948 1.05 28.77 -12.63
C CYS A 948 2.17 27.97 -11.96
N LEU A 949 2.37 28.16 -10.66
CA LEU A 949 3.32 27.37 -9.89
C LEU A 949 2.62 26.26 -9.11
N ASP A 950 2.87 25.01 -9.46
CA ASP A 950 2.45 23.82 -8.73
C ASP A 950 3.51 23.39 -7.72
N THR A 951 3.12 23.32 -6.44
CA THR A 951 4.01 23.01 -5.33
C THR A 951 4.54 21.58 -5.35
N CYS A 952 3.72 20.60 -5.75
CA CYS A 952 4.15 19.21 -5.90
C CYS A 952 5.15 19.07 -7.06
N HIS A 953 4.92 19.79 -8.15
CA HIS A 953 5.81 19.78 -9.31
C HIS A 953 7.16 20.45 -9.00
N MET A 954 7.15 21.62 -8.36
CA MET A 954 8.37 22.29 -7.92
C MET A 954 9.20 21.34 -7.04
N TYR A 955 8.57 20.71 -6.05
CA TYR A 955 9.23 19.77 -5.15
C TYR A 955 9.76 18.52 -5.88
N ALA A 956 8.97 17.93 -6.77
CA ALA A 956 9.39 16.78 -7.55
C ALA A 956 10.53 17.09 -8.54
N ALA A 957 10.63 18.35 -9.00
CA ALA A 957 11.70 18.86 -9.87
C ALA A 957 12.98 19.24 -9.11
N GLY A 958 12.93 19.29 -7.78
CA GLY A 958 14.08 19.55 -6.92
C GLY A 958 14.12 20.92 -6.23
N TYR A 959 13.05 21.71 -6.34
CA TYR A 959 12.89 22.94 -5.55
C TYR A 959 12.40 22.61 -4.14
N ASP A 960 13.32 22.62 -3.17
CA ASP A 960 12.95 22.44 -1.76
C ASP A 960 12.28 23.69 -1.20
N ILE A 961 10.95 23.70 -1.22
CA ILE A 961 10.10 24.76 -0.68
C ILE A 961 9.61 24.48 0.75
N THR A 962 10.13 23.43 1.41
CA THR A 962 9.66 22.99 2.74
C THR A 962 9.99 23.98 3.85
N THR A 963 11.03 24.79 3.63
CA THR A 963 11.48 25.82 4.57
C THR A 963 11.22 27.21 4.02
N ARG A 964 11.06 28.20 4.91
CA ARG A 964 10.92 29.62 4.51
C ARG A 964 12.09 30.10 3.64
N LYS A 965 13.31 29.66 3.95
CA LYS A 965 14.51 30.00 3.17
C LYS A 965 14.45 29.38 1.77
N GLY A 966 14.10 28.09 1.68
CA GLY A 966 13.92 27.39 0.41
C GLY A 966 12.84 27.99 -0.47
N TRP A 967 11.70 28.39 0.12
CA TRP A 967 10.66 29.16 -0.56
C TRP A 967 11.17 30.50 -1.12
N GLN A 968 11.92 31.27 -0.33
CA GLN A 968 12.48 32.55 -0.80
C GLN A 968 13.45 32.37 -1.97
N ILE A 969 14.38 31.42 -1.85
CA ILE A 969 15.35 31.11 -2.93
C ILE A 969 14.61 30.70 -4.21
N THR A 970 13.62 29.82 -4.10
CA THR A 970 12.79 29.38 -5.23
C THR A 970 12.08 30.56 -5.89
N MET A 971 11.50 31.47 -5.11
CA MET A 971 10.80 32.64 -5.64
C MET A 971 11.75 33.71 -6.23
N GLU A 972 12.96 33.85 -5.70
CA GLU A 972 14.02 34.69 -6.28
C GLU A 972 14.52 34.14 -7.62
N GLU A 973 14.67 32.82 -7.74
CA GLU A 973 14.95 32.17 -9.02
C GLU A 973 13.81 32.37 -10.01
N PHE A 974 12.56 32.17 -9.58
CA PHE A 974 11.40 32.41 -10.45
C PHE A 974 11.36 33.85 -10.97
N ASP A 975 11.61 34.84 -10.10
CA ASP A 975 11.66 36.25 -10.51
C ASP A 975 12.80 36.53 -11.49
N ARG A 976 13.97 35.89 -11.31
CA ARG A 976 15.11 36.04 -12.22
C ARG A 976 14.87 35.42 -13.58
N GLU A 977 14.35 34.19 -13.63
CA GLU A 977 14.23 33.40 -14.86
C GLU A 977 12.98 33.73 -15.68
N VAL A 978 11.88 34.06 -14.99
CA VAL A 978 10.56 34.33 -15.58
C VAL A 978 10.10 35.76 -15.31
N GLY A 979 10.18 36.20 -14.05
CA GLY A 979 9.67 37.49 -13.60
C GLY A 979 8.36 37.36 -12.81
N MET A 980 8.31 37.97 -11.63
CA MET A 980 7.16 37.89 -10.71
C MET A 980 5.86 38.41 -11.34
N SER A 981 5.98 39.38 -12.25
CA SER A 981 4.84 39.95 -12.96
C SER A 981 4.09 38.96 -13.85
N TYR A 982 4.63 37.76 -14.10
CA TYR A 982 3.97 36.69 -14.86
C TYR A 982 3.25 35.67 -13.96
N LEU A 983 3.42 35.70 -12.64
CA LEU A 983 2.68 34.80 -11.75
C LEU A 983 1.18 35.12 -11.83
N ARG A 984 0.37 34.12 -12.23
CA ARG A 984 -1.09 34.27 -12.42
C ARG A 984 -1.90 33.27 -11.61
N GLY A 985 -1.27 32.27 -11.01
CA GLY A 985 -1.93 31.29 -10.16
C GLY A 985 -0.91 30.35 -9.51
N MET A 986 -1.39 29.54 -8.59
CA MET A 986 -0.63 28.42 -8.04
C MET A 986 -1.52 27.21 -7.88
N HIS A 987 -0.95 26.02 -8.03
CA HIS A 987 -1.58 24.78 -7.56
C HIS A 987 -0.94 24.38 -6.23
N LEU A 988 -1.77 24.26 -5.19
CA LEU A 988 -1.37 23.89 -3.85
C LEU A 988 -1.60 22.39 -3.68
N ASN A 989 -0.54 21.62 -3.91
CA ASN A 989 -0.54 20.17 -3.83
C ASN A 989 0.60 19.73 -2.92
N ASP A 990 0.31 18.92 -1.90
CA ASP A 990 1.35 18.21 -1.16
C ASP A 990 1.88 17.06 -2.05
N SER A 991 3.03 16.48 -1.72
CA SER A 991 3.66 15.43 -2.53
C SER A 991 3.71 14.10 -1.79
N LYS A 992 3.21 13.03 -2.41
CA LYS A 992 3.41 11.64 -1.95
C LYS A 992 4.82 11.13 -2.18
N ALA A 993 5.56 11.79 -3.06
CA ALA A 993 6.90 11.39 -3.46
C ALA A 993 7.95 12.33 -2.83
N PRO A 994 9.17 11.84 -2.59
CA PRO A 994 10.24 12.65 -2.01
C PRO A 994 10.72 13.76 -2.96
N LEU A 995 11.51 14.69 -2.43
CA LEU A 995 12.20 15.77 -3.16
C LEU A 995 12.96 15.19 -4.36
N SER A 996 12.94 15.89 -5.50
CA SER A 996 13.66 15.48 -6.71
C SER A 996 13.26 14.10 -7.28
N SER A 997 12.11 13.56 -6.89
CA SER A 997 11.66 12.23 -7.33
C SER A 997 11.23 12.16 -8.79
N LYS A 998 11.03 13.30 -9.46
CA LYS A 998 10.52 13.41 -10.83
C LYS A 998 9.13 12.78 -11.03
N LYS A 999 8.36 12.64 -9.93
CA LYS A 999 7.04 11.98 -9.91
C LYS A 999 5.94 12.98 -9.55
N ASP A 1000 5.03 13.16 -10.49
CA ASP A 1000 3.75 13.85 -10.29
C ASP A 1000 2.78 12.93 -9.51
N ARG A 1001 2.78 13.10 -8.18
CA ARG A 1001 1.96 12.32 -7.23
C ARG A 1001 1.46 13.20 -6.09
N HIS A 1002 0.33 13.85 -6.31
CA HIS A 1002 -0.29 14.74 -5.31
C HIS A 1002 -0.75 13.98 -4.06
N GLU A 1003 -0.61 14.65 -2.92
CA GLU A 1003 -1.16 14.28 -1.61
C GLU A 1003 -2.06 15.39 -1.05
N ASN A 1004 -2.95 15.02 -0.14
CA ASN A 1004 -3.71 15.96 0.67
C ASN A 1004 -2.80 16.86 1.52
N ILE A 1005 -3.23 18.10 1.74
CA ILE A 1005 -2.44 19.16 2.36
C ILE A 1005 -1.94 18.74 3.74
N GLY A 1006 -0.62 18.74 3.94
CA GLY A 1006 0.03 18.44 5.21
C GLY A 1006 0.21 16.95 5.50
N LEU A 1007 -0.22 16.05 4.60
CA LEU A 1007 -0.08 14.59 4.76
C LEU A 1007 1.04 13.99 3.89
N GLY A 1008 1.70 14.81 3.06
CA GLY A 1008 2.82 14.38 2.22
C GLY A 1008 4.17 14.89 2.72
N HIS A 1009 5.16 14.86 1.83
CA HIS A 1009 6.53 15.27 2.12
C HIS A 1009 6.72 16.79 2.22
N LEU A 1010 5.81 17.61 1.67
CA LEU A 1010 5.89 19.07 1.82
C LEU A 1010 5.43 19.50 3.22
N GLY A 1011 4.42 18.81 3.77
CA GLY A 1011 3.89 19.12 5.09
C GLY A 1011 3.16 20.48 5.17
N LEU A 1012 2.48 20.73 6.29
CA LEU A 1012 1.60 21.90 6.41
C LEU A 1012 2.39 23.22 6.52
N ARG A 1013 3.61 23.17 7.05
CA ARG A 1013 4.50 24.32 7.25
C ARG A 1013 4.84 25.01 5.91
N THR A 1014 5.02 24.25 4.83
CA THR A 1014 5.22 24.77 3.47
C THR A 1014 4.11 25.75 3.07
N PHE A 1015 2.85 25.35 3.25
CA PHE A 1015 1.72 26.17 2.85
C PHE A 1015 1.55 27.42 3.71
N VAL A 1016 2.04 27.42 4.96
CA VAL A 1016 2.13 28.63 5.78
C VAL A 1016 3.07 29.65 5.13
N HIS A 1017 4.23 29.21 4.63
CA HIS A 1017 5.18 30.12 3.98
C HIS A 1017 4.59 30.76 2.72
N ILE A 1018 3.89 29.97 1.91
CA ILE A 1018 3.22 30.44 0.69
C ILE A 1018 2.10 31.44 1.04
N LEU A 1019 1.30 31.12 2.06
CA LEU A 1019 0.16 31.93 2.49
C LEU A 1019 0.53 33.10 3.40
N ALA A 1020 1.79 33.23 3.80
CA ALA A 1020 2.33 34.43 4.44
C ALA A 1020 2.92 35.41 3.41
N ASP A 1021 3.22 34.94 2.20
CA ASP A 1021 3.89 35.72 1.17
C ASP A 1021 2.93 36.69 0.48
N PRO A 1022 3.18 38.00 0.51
CA PRO A 1022 2.34 38.96 -0.19
C PRO A 1022 2.27 38.75 -1.72
N ARG A 1023 3.28 38.10 -2.32
CA ARG A 1023 3.35 37.83 -3.77
C ARG A 1023 2.29 36.85 -4.26
N THR A 1024 1.67 36.08 -3.35
CA THR A 1024 0.66 35.07 -3.66
C THR A 1024 -0.77 35.55 -3.38
N ARG A 1025 -0.95 36.84 -3.10
CA ARG A 1025 -2.27 37.47 -2.90
C ARG A 1025 -2.96 37.75 -4.23
N ASP A 1026 -4.30 37.74 -4.19
CA ASP A 1026 -5.18 38.09 -5.31
C ASP A 1026 -4.99 37.27 -6.60
N ILE A 1027 -4.30 36.12 -6.51
CA ILE A 1027 -4.21 35.10 -7.56
C ILE A 1027 -4.93 33.81 -7.10
N PRO A 1028 -5.48 33.00 -8.03
CA PRO A 1028 -6.07 31.70 -7.72
C PRO A 1028 -5.01 30.71 -7.19
N LEU A 1029 -5.27 30.16 -6.00
CA LEU A 1029 -4.50 29.12 -5.32
C LEU A 1029 -5.35 27.85 -5.27
N ILE A 1030 -5.05 26.91 -6.16
CA ILE A 1030 -5.94 25.81 -6.52
C ILE A 1030 -5.49 24.48 -5.92
N LEU A 1031 -6.37 23.78 -5.22
CA LEU A 1031 -6.13 22.42 -4.74
C LEU A 1031 -6.43 21.40 -5.85
N GLU A 1032 -5.47 20.55 -6.18
CA GLU A 1032 -5.65 19.35 -7.00
C GLU A 1032 -5.33 18.08 -6.21
N THR A 1033 -5.48 18.20 -4.88
CA THR A 1033 -5.31 17.11 -3.93
C THR A 1033 -6.30 15.98 -4.22
N PRO A 1034 -5.97 14.72 -3.86
CA PRO A 1034 -6.83 13.58 -4.14
C PRO A 1034 -8.27 13.79 -3.70
N ALA A 1035 -9.16 13.94 -4.68
CA ALA A 1035 -10.59 13.88 -4.47
C ALA A 1035 -10.96 12.44 -4.12
N TYR A 1036 -11.74 12.24 -3.06
CA TYR A 1036 -12.34 10.94 -2.77
C TYR A 1036 -13.52 10.71 -3.72
N ASP A 1037 -13.19 10.45 -4.98
CA ASP A 1037 -14.11 10.54 -6.11
C ASP A 1037 -14.98 9.28 -6.33
N VAL A 1038 -16.13 9.50 -6.97
CA VAL A 1038 -17.14 8.47 -7.20
C VAL A 1038 -16.79 7.56 -8.38
N GLN A 1039 -16.62 6.25 -8.13
CA GLN A 1039 -16.43 5.27 -9.20
C GLN A 1039 -17.59 5.27 -10.22
N VAL A 1040 -17.23 5.11 -11.49
CA VAL A 1040 -18.16 4.88 -12.61
C VAL A 1040 -19.03 3.65 -12.32
N GLY A 1041 -20.35 3.85 -12.16
CA GLY A 1041 -21.32 2.81 -11.80
C GLY A 1041 -22.02 2.97 -10.44
N SER A 1042 -21.63 3.97 -9.64
CA SER A 1042 -22.24 4.24 -8.34
C SER A 1042 -23.71 4.68 -8.42
N SER A 1043 -24.54 4.25 -7.46
CA SER A 1043 -25.96 4.64 -7.37
C SER A 1043 -26.14 6.15 -7.15
N ALA A 1044 -27.28 6.72 -7.55
CA ALA A 1044 -27.58 8.15 -7.37
C ALA A 1044 -27.41 8.62 -5.91
N ALA A 1045 -27.90 7.85 -4.93
CA ALA A 1045 -27.73 8.16 -3.50
C ALA A 1045 -26.28 8.05 -3.01
N ALA A 1046 -25.45 7.24 -3.67
CA ALA A 1046 -24.02 7.17 -3.37
C ALA A 1046 -23.26 8.33 -3.99
N ARG A 1047 -23.62 8.75 -5.22
CA ARG A 1047 -23.12 9.98 -5.83
C ARG A 1047 -23.46 11.21 -4.98
N GLU A 1048 -24.68 11.27 -4.46
CA GLU A 1048 -25.14 12.35 -3.58
C GLU A 1048 -24.36 12.38 -2.26
N ARG A 1049 -24.22 11.25 -1.55
CA ARG A 1049 -23.45 11.19 -0.28
C ARG A 1049 -21.94 11.41 -0.45
N LEU A 1050 -21.32 10.79 -1.46
CA LEU A 1050 -19.89 10.97 -1.75
C LEU A 1050 -19.59 12.36 -2.31
N ALA A 1051 -20.51 12.99 -3.04
CA ALA A 1051 -20.38 14.39 -3.38
C ALA A 1051 -20.36 15.25 -2.11
N THR A 1052 -21.23 14.99 -1.13
CA THR A 1052 -21.23 15.73 0.14
C THR A 1052 -19.96 15.51 0.97
N GLU A 1053 -19.42 14.30 1.01
CA GLU A 1053 -18.29 13.93 1.89
C GLU A 1053 -16.90 14.08 1.24
N GLY A 1054 -16.77 13.92 -0.08
CA GLY A 1054 -15.56 14.28 -0.85
C GLY A 1054 -15.36 15.79 -0.92
N MET A 1055 -16.46 16.55 -1.05
CA MET A 1055 -16.46 17.98 -0.76
C MET A 1055 -16.09 18.25 0.72
N GLY A 1056 -16.29 17.31 1.63
CA GLY A 1056 -15.90 17.43 3.03
C GLY A 1056 -14.38 17.54 3.24
N VAL A 1057 -13.56 16.78 2.49
CA VAL A 1057 -12.10 16.89 2.58
C VAL A 1057 -11.63 18.24 2.05
N TRP A 1058 -12.05 18.62 0.85
CA TRP A 1058 -11.71 19.95 0.31
C TRP A 1058 -12.25 21.09 1.15
N ARG A 1059 -13.44 20.96 1.75
CA ARG A 1059 -13.95 21.95 2.70
C ARG A 1059 -13.04 22.11 3.91
N THR A 1060 -12.54 21.01 4.46
CA THR A 1060 -11.56 21.05 5.56
C THR A 1060 -10.23 21.64 5.11
N GLU A 1061 -9.65 21.20 3.98
CA GLU A 1061 -8.38 21.75 3.46
C GLU A 1061 -8.50 23.26 3.17
N VAL A 1062 -9.57 23.69 2.51
CA VAL A 1062 -9.86 25.11 2.25
C VAL A 1062 -10.03 25.88 3.55
N ALA A 1063 -10.74 25.35 4.54
CA ALA A 1063 -10.91 26.00 5.83
C ALA A 1063 -9.59 26.15 6.59
N VAL A 1064 -8.77 25.10 6.63
CA VAL A 1064 -7.45 25.11 7.28
C VAL A 1064 -6.53 26.13 6.60
N LEU A 1065 -6.42 26.11 5.27
CA LEU A 1065 -5.57 27.05 4.54
C LEU A 1065 -6.05 28.51 4.70
N ASN A 1066 -7.36 28.76 4.66
CA ASN A 1066 -7.89 30.10 4.96
C ASN A 1066 -7.55 30.54 6.40
N GLY A 1067 -7.59 29.62 7.38
CA GLY A 1067 -7.21 29.90 8.77
C GLY A 1067 -5.71 30.14 8.99
N LEU A 1068 -4.86 29.67 8.09
CA LEU A 1068 -3.41 29.90 8.09
C LEU A 1068 -2.99 31.12 7.26
N SER A 1069 -3.90 31.69 6.46
CA SER A 1069 -3.61 32.81 5.56
C SER A 1069 -3.16 34.06 6.31
N GLY A 1070 -2.04 34.64 5.88
CA GLY A 1070 -1.43 35.84 6.47
C GLY A 1070 -0.70 35.62 7.79
N ARG A 1071 -0.60 34.37 8.28
CA ARG A 1071 0.10 34.06 9.53
C ARG A 1071 1.55 33.68 9.23
N GLY A 1072 2.51 34.30 9.94
CA GLY A 1072 3.96 34.12 9.71
C GLY A 1072 4.71 35.34 9.16
N GLU A 1073 4.07 36.51 9.09
CA GLU A 1073 4.66 37.76 8.58
C GLU A 1073 5.77 38.35 9.49
N LYS A 1074 5.79 38.08 10.80
CA LYS A 1074 6.79 38.68 11.70
C LYS A 1074 8.18 38.07 11.52
N ALA A 1075 9.14 38.91 11.17
CA ALA A 1075 10.55 38.57 11.08
C ALA A 1075 11.06 38.05 12.45
N GLY A 1076 11.35 36.75 12.54
CA GLY A 1076 12.03 36.14 13.68
C GLY A 1076 11.17 35.42 14.73
N SER A 1077 9.85 35.35 14.61
CA SER A 1077 9.00 34.53 15.50
C SER A 1077 7.98 33.70 14.73
N ILE A 1078 7.91 32.40 15.02
CA ILE A 1078 6.92 31.48 14.45
C ILE A 1078 5.54 31.83 15.07
N ASP A 1079 4.66 32.46 14.29
CA ASP A 1079 3.29 32.83 14.71
C ASP A 1079 2.27 31.67 14.65
N VAL A 1080 2.76 30.48 14.28
CA VAL A 1080 1.98 29.23 14.20
C VAL A 1080 2.81 28.10 14.80
N SER A 1081 2.52 27.70 16.03
CA SER A 1081 3.32 26.68 16.72
C SER A 1081 3.25 25.31 16.01
N GLU A 1082 4.23 24.44 16.27
CA GLU A 1082 4.19 23.06 15.72
C GLU A 1082 2.97 22.28 16.26
N GLU A 1083 2.54 22.56 17.50
CA GLU A 1083 1.34 21.94 18.06
C GLU A 1083 0.07 22.33 17.29
N GLU A 1084 -0.06 23.60 16.91
CA GLU A 1084 -1.19 24.07 16.10
C GLU A 1084 -1.16 23.43 14.71
N LEU A 1085 0.01 23.36 14.05
CA LEU A 1085 0.13 22.69 12.76
C LEU A 1085 -0.24 21.22 12.84
N GLU A 1086 0.18 20.52 13.89
CA GLU A 1086 -0.16 19.12 14.11
C GLU A 1086 -1.66 18.93 14.39
N GLU A 1087 -2.32 19.87 15.08
CA GLU A 1087 -3.77 19.87 15.26
C GLU A 1087 -4.51 20.03 13.92
N ARG A 1088 -4.10 20.99 13.10
CA ARG A 1088 -4.66 21.22 11.76
C ARG A 1088 -4.40 20.05 10.82
N ARG A 1089 -3.21 19.46 10.87
CA ARG A 1089 -2.86 18.24 10.12
C ARG A 1089 -3.78 17.07 10.52
N LYS A 1090 -4.02 16.86 11.82
CA LYS A 1090 -4.97 15.85 12.32
C LYS A 1090 -6.39 16.09 11.85
N GLU A 1091 -6.83 17.36 11.75
CA GLU A 1091 -8.15 17.73 11.21
C GLU A 1091 -8.31 17.23 9.76
N ILE A 1092 -7.30 17.48 8.91
CA ILE A 1092 -7.26 17.00 7.52
C ILE A 1092 -7.16 15.48 7.47
N GLU A 1093 -6.27 14.87 8.27
CA GLU A 1093 -6.10 13.42 8.36
C GLU A 1093 -7.41 12.72 8.75
N GLU A 1094 -8.16 13.29 9.69
CA GLU A 1094 -9.46 12.75 10.10
C GLU A 1094 -10.49 12.85 8.97
N ALA A 1095 -10.55 13.97 8.25
CA ALA A 1095 -11.43 14.14 7.10
C ALA A 1095 -11.11 13.11 5.99
N VAL A 1096 -9.84 12.98 5.65
CA VAL A 1096 -9.27 11.97 4.73
C VAL A 1096 -9.65 10.56 5.18
N ARG A 1097 -9.45 10.22 6.45
CA ARG A 1097 -9.77 8.91 7.03
C ARG A 1097 -11.27 8.63 6.99
N LYS A 1098 -12.12 9.62 7.28
CA LYS A 1098 -13.59 9.50 7.18
C LYS A 1098 -14.01 9.19 5.74
N ALA A 1099 -13.48 9.93 4.77
CA ALA A 1099 -13.75 9.71 3.36
C ALA A 1099 -13.23 8.34 2.85
N SER A 1100 -12.02 7.95 3.26
CA SER A 1100 -11.39 6.67 2.89
C SER A 1100 -12.14 5.45 3.48
N LYS A 1101 -12.54 5.49 4.75
CA LYS A 1101 -13.32 4.40 5.39
C LYS A 1101 -14.64 4.14 4.67
N LEU A 1102 -15.25 5.14 4.03
CA LEU A 1102 -16.51 4.99 3.32
C LEU A 1102 -16.32 4.44 1.89
N ARG A 1103 -15.17 4.71 1.27
CA ARG A 1103 -14.69 3.97 0.08
C ARG A 1103 -14.60 2.47 0.39
N ASP A 1104 -14.08 2.11 1.55
CA ASP A 1104 -13.87 0.71 1.96
C ASP A 1104 -15.11 0.06 2.59
N ALA A 1105 -15.99 0.83 3.23
CA ALA A 1105 -17.26 0.36 3.81
C ALA A 1105 -18.30 -0.07 2.75
N LYS A 1106 -18.06 0.22 1.46
CA LYS A 1106 -18.80 -0.41 0.35
C LYS A 1106 -18.13 -1.66 -0.23
N GLY A 1107 -16.86 -1.90 0.10
CA GLY A 1107 -16.24 -3.22 0.01
C GLY A 1107 -16.64 -4.16 1.17
N LYS A 1108 -17.12 -3.58 2.28
CA LYS A 1108 -17.60 -4.31 3.47
C LYS A 1108 -19.00 -3.86 3.89
N LYS A 1109 -20.04 -4.48 3.34
CA LYS A 1109 -21.25 -4.68 4.16
C LYS A 1109 -21.01 -5.89 5.06
N ALA A 1110 -20.54 -5.56 6.26
CA ALA A 1110 -20.57 -6.35 7.49
C ALA A 1110 -20.36 -7.87 7.31
N ASP A 1111 -19.09 -8.26 7.16
CA ASP A 1111 -18.65 -9.48 7.82
C ASP A 1111 -18.85 -9.26 9.33
N GLY A 1112 -19.97 -9.75 9.84
CA GLY A 1112 -20.03 -10.12 11.24
C GLY A 1112 -19.05 -11.26 11.44
N ARG A 1113 -17.90 -10.96 12.04
CA ARG A 1113 -17.44 -11.61 13.29
C ARG A 1113 -16.06 -11.08 13.66
N GLY A 1114 -15.88 -10.97 14.98
CA GLY A 1114 -14.63 -10.57 15.60
C GLY A 1114 -13.44 -11.37 15.08
N ALA A 1115 -12.28 -10.76 15.19
CA ALA A 1115 -11.00 -11.39 14.93
C ALA A 1115 -10.83 -12.58 15.88
N SER A 1116 -10.89 -13.79 15.32
CA SER A 1116 -10.15 -14.94 15.82
C SER A 1116 -9.04 -15.21 14.82
N GLU A 1117 -7.81 -14.85 15.20
CA GLU A 1117 -6.60 -15.31 14.53
C GLU A 1117 -6.51 -16.83 14.64
N GLN A 1118 -6.38 -17.55 13.52
CA GLN A 1118 -5.84 -18.90 13.52
C GLN A 1118 -4.87 -19.12 12.34
N LYS A 1119 -3.65 -19.41 12.76
CA LYS A 1119 -2.49 -19.98 12.07
C LYS A 1119 -2.85 -21.08 11.07
N SER A 1120 -2.33 -21.00 9.85
CA SER A 1120 -2.16 -22.17 8.99
C SER A 1120 -0.91 -22.95 9.40
N LYS A 1121 -1.10 -24.12 10.02
CA LYS A 1121 -0.11 -25.21 10.04
C LYS A 1121 -0.04 -25.78 8.62
N ARG A 1122 1.08 -25.59 7.91
CA ARG A 1122 1.48 -26.47 6.82
C ARG A 1122 2.29 -27.61 7.43
N LYS A 1123 1.72 -28.80 7.39
CA LYS A 1123 2.39 -30.08 7.65
C LYS A 1123 3.30 -30.35 6.45
N ARG A 1124 4.61 -30.17 6.61
CA ARG A 1124 5.64 -30.85 5.82
C ARG A 1124 6.19 -31.94 6.74
N THR A 1125 6.03 -33.17 6.33
CA THR A 1125 6.80 -34.31 6.82
C THR A 1125 8.20 -34.18 6.24
N GLU A 1126 9.18 -34.15 7.13
CA GLU A 1126 10.58 -34.50 6.88
C GLU A 1126 10.69 -36.02 6.77
N ASP A 1127 11.68 -36.47 6.01
CA ASP A 1127 12.45 -37.73 6.03
C ASP A 1127 13.42 -37.52 4.84
N GLU A 1128 14.64 -37.01 5.02
CA GLU A 1128 15.87 -37.55 5.61
C GLU A 1128 16.92 -37.65 4.48
N GLU A 1129 18.16 -37.27 4.83
CA GLU A 1129 19.38 -37.25 4.03
C GLU A 1129 19.79 -38.70 3.67
N ASP A 1130 20.45 -38.99 2.54
CA ASP A 1130 21.92 -39.05 2.49
C ASP A 1130 22.40 -39.41 1.06
N GLY A 1131 23.56 -38.84 0.69
CA GLY A 1131 24.75 -39.61 0.31
C GLY A 1131 24.78 -40.47 -0.97
N ASP A 1132 25.54 -39.95 -1.93
CA ASP A 1132 26.58 -40.65 -2.72
C ASP A 1132 26.28 -41.57 -3.93
N GLU A 1133 27.02 -41.21 -4.98
CA GLU A 1133 27.74 -42.03 -5.97
C GLU A 1133 27.03 -42.76 -7.12
N ASP A 1134 27.68 -42.57 -8.27
CA ASP A 1134 27.81 -43.44 -9.44
C ASP A 1134 26.65 -43.64 -10.43
N GLY A 1135 26.95 -43.22 -11.67
CA GLY A 1135 27.03 -44.21 -12.74
C GLY A 1135 25.87 -44.23 -13.73
N GLY A 1136 26.17 -43.84 -14.98
CA GLY A 1136 25.67 -44.59 -16.13
C GLY A 1136 24.52 -43.99 -16.92
N SER A 1137 24.88 -43.32 -18.01
CA SER A 1137 24.59 -43.82 -19.37
C SER A 1137 23.12 -44.05 -19.77
N CYS A 1138 22.71 -43.23 -20.74
CA CYS A 1138 22.20 -43.66 -22.06
C CYS A 1138 20.75 -43.33 -22.44
N CYS A 1139 20.67 -42.54 -23.51
CA CYS A 1139 19.96 -42.77 -24.78
C CYS A 1139 18.47 -43.18 -24.75
N GLU A 1140 17.63 -42.33 -25.36
CA GLU A 1140 16.86 -42.60 -26.60
C GLU A 1140 15.40 -42.94 -26.28
N SER A 1141 14.36 -42.59 -27.05
CA SER A 1141 14.22 -41.94 -28.35
C SER A 1141 12.71 -41.61 -28.58
N GLN A 1142 12.46 -40.65 -29.47
CA GLN A 1142 11.35 -40.60 -30.45
C GLN A 1142 9.89 -40.77 -29.99
N HIS A 1143 9.10 -39.69 -30.02
CA HIS A 1143 8.23 -39.36 -31.16
C HIS A 1143 7.62 -37.96 -31.08
#